data_AF-A5PDC3-F1
#
_entry.id   AF-A5PDC3-F1
#
_cell.length_a   1.000
_cell.length_b   1.000
_cell.length_c   1.000
_cell.angle_alpha   90.00
_cell.angle_beta   90.00
_cell.angle_gamma   90.00
#
_symmetry.space_group_name_H-M   'P 1'
#
loop_
_entity.id
_entity.type
_entity.pdbx_description
1 polymer ?
#
loop_
_entity_poly.entity_id
_entity_poly.type
_entity_poly.pdbx_seq_one_letter_code
_entity_poly.pdbx_strand_id
1 'polypeptide(L)'
;MTTAVLIFQAFVIFTILVTRIVATDKLVLVSIAWTIFTLAMVFATPLVLLQLAVIWVTYSIVAPKHRPDEPNFLPPPASPPAKLHSHKATSGSRAQNKGSPAISLSQGTRKSPSKQTSDKQSWQSAAARLSTQTKYSNMENANRVAILKSLGQDQAVRIIERFQPVSESLLERYVEHWDWGALSSNPDLPWSVELIERYEKRWDWSSVSLNPGLPWSVELLERYKDRWVWSSLSLNRGLPWSVELLKLYKERWTWGDRGLSLNPGLPWSVELLEKYKDRWKWDHLSDNESLPWSLDLLERYKEYWDWSSISLNPGLPWSVELIERYKERWEWGDSGLPLNPGLPWSRELIERYNDRWKWEHLCQNSGVPWSVETLERHKERLDWPTLSRNKGLAWSLDLLERYKERWDWSSLSLNAGLPWSVELLERYKNRWRWQAFSRNKFWAFLRLQDFDIIEIMEKANRPKADTKTQPLPSIYLAPHSIDERAKPPRSDGFQFGSREIGHLVHFTQAENLASIMQNGILSVSSLRRRGISFRQNDISRYDYQINASSLSITHPNEKLFYKWRMEDPSQDWVVLLIESSILRRRDLAFNIHNAADKRMSSRPLSARKGVDAFEGMFAEIDGFAKRAELGLRDQDTTDVQAEVLAFQKIEPRLILGAVFDSLGAMARYSNILGNRDISCVQPNTGLFGVREYNYGLVRSPFRHTGSRTNSGNLGDDIQF
;
A
#
# COMPACT_ATOMS: atom_id res chain seq x y z
N MET A 1 20.42 18.82 -17.34
CA MET A 1 19.06 18.25 -17.52
C MET A 1 18.00 19.35 -17.73
N THR A 2 18.25 20.34 -18.61
CA THR A 2 17.40 21.56 -18.70
C THR A 2 16.99 21.92 -20.14
N THR A 3 17.84 21.71 -21.14
CA THR A 3 17.53 22.06 -22.54
C THR A 3 16.41 21.23 -23.16
N ALA A 4 16.41 19.91 -22.95
CA ALA A 4 15.37 19.02 -23.48
C ALA A 4 13.98 19.33 -22.89
N VAL A 5 13.92 19.64 -21.59
CA VAL A 5 12.68 20.04 -20.93
C VAL A 5 12.14 21.33 -21.54
N LEU A 6 12.99 22.33 -21.75
CA LEU A 6 12.59 23.60 -22.36
C LEU A 6 12.12 23.44 -23.81
N ILE A 7 12.81 22.64 -24.62
CA ILE A 7 12.41 22.32 -26.00
C ILE A 7 11.03 21.66 -26.00
N PHE A 8 10.81 20.72 -25.08
CA PHE A 8 9.54 20.00 -25.00
C PHE A 8 8.39 20.92 -24.54
N GLN A 9 8.62 21.80 -23.56
CA GLN A 9 7.62 22.80 -23.18
C GLN A 9 7.30 23.76 -24.34
N ALA A 10 8.31 24.20 -25.08
CA ALA A 10 8.12 25.05 -26.26
C ALA A 10 7.30 24.35 -27.35
N PHE A 11 7.50 23.05 -27.55
CA PHE A 11 6.73 22.26 -28.50
C PHE A 11 5.24 22.15 -28.12
N VAL A 12 4.94 21.91 -26.85
CA VAL A 12 3.56 21.87 -26.34
C VAL A 12 2.88 23.23 -26.52
N ILE A 13 3.56 24.32 -26.17
CA ILE A 13 3.04 25.68 -26.36
C ILE A 13 2.77 25.96 -27.85
N PHE A 14 3.74 25.63 -28.71
CA PHE A 14 3.64 25.83 -30.15
C PHE A 14 2.44 25.09 -30.76
N THR A 15 2.24 23.82 -30.41
CA THR A 15 1.10 23.04 -30.94
C THR A 15 -0.25 23.60 -30.49
N ILE A 16 -0.37 24.11 -29.26
CA ILE A 16 -1.58 24.78 -28.78
C ILE A 16 -1.81 26.11 -29.52
N LEU A 17 -0.76 26.89 -29.77
CA LEU A 17 -0.84 28.14 -30.54
C LEU A 17 -1.23 27.92 -32.00
N VAL A 18 -0.64 26.91 -32.66
CA VAL A 18 -1.02 26.53 -34.03
C VAL A 18 -2.47 26.07 -34.08
N THR A 19 -2.91 25.28 -33.10
CA THR A 19 -4.31 24.85 -33.00
C THR A 19 -5.25 26.04 -32.86
N ARG A 20 -4.87 27.08 -32.11
CA ARG A 20 -5.66 28.31 -32.02
C ARG A 20 -5.86 28.99 -33.38
N ILE A 21 -4.87 28.94 -34.25
CA ILE A 21 -4.92 29.57 -35.59
C ILE A 21 -5.74 28.71 -36.56
N VAL A 22 -5.52 27.39 -36.55
CA VAL A 22 -6.01 26.48 -37.59
C VAL A 22 -7.37 25.84 -37.24
N ALA A 23 -7.63 25.57 -35.96
CA ALA A 23 -8.82 24.85 -35.50
C ALA A 23 -9.18 25.25 -34.05
N THR A 24 -9.73 26.45 -33.88
CA THR A 24 -10.04 27.01 -32.54
C THR A 24 -11.02 26.14 -31.75
N ASP A 25 -11.96 25.48 -32.42
CA ASP A 25 -12.93 24.54 -31.85
C ASP A 25 -12.27 23.28 -31.26
N LYS A 26 -11.06 22.93 -31.71
CA LYS A 26 -10.29 21.75 -31.25
C LYS A 26 -9.27 22.06 -30.16
N LEU A 27 -9.18 23.31 -29.70
CA LEU A 27 -8.19 23.76 -28.72
C LEU A 27 -8.24 22.93 -27.43
N VAL A 28 -9.44 22.67 -26.91
CA VAL A 28 -9.66 21.84 -25.72
C VAL A 28 -9.21 20.40 -25.96
N LEU A 29 -9.53 19.84 -27.13
CA LEU A 29 -9.20 18.45 -27.47
C LEU A 29 -7.69 18.24 -27.51
N VAL A 30 -6.94 19.17 -28.10
CA VAL A 30 -5.47 19.11 -28.16
C VAL A 30 -4.85 19.27 -26.76
N SER A 31 -5.39 20.15 -25.91
CA SER A 31 -4.94 20.27 -24.51
C SER A 31 -5.24 19.00 -23.69
N ILE A 32 -6.37 18.33 -23.92
CA ILE A 32 -6.69 17.03 -23.30
C ILE A 32 -5.72 15.95 -23.80
N ALA A 33 -5.44 15.89 -25.10
CA ALA A 33 -4.49 14.93 -25.67
C ALA A 33 -3.09 15.08 -25.04
N TRP A 34 -2.61 16.32 -24.89
CA TRP A 34 -1.35 16.58 -24.19
C TRP A 34 -1.39 16.23 -22.71
N THR A 35 -2.53 16.42 -22.04
CA THR A 35 -2.73 16.00 -20.65
C THR A 35 -2.62 14.48 -20.51
N ILE A 36 -3.27 13.72 -21.40
CA ILE A 36 -3.20 12.24 -21.43
C ILE A 36 -1.77 11.79 -21.71
N PHE A 37 -1.10 12.37 -22.72
CA PHE A 37 0.29 12.06 -23.03
C PHE A 37 1.21 12.31 -21.83
N THR A 38 1.04 13.45 -21.14
CA THR A 38 1.85 13.82 -19.98
C THR A 38 1.67 12.82 -18.83
N LEU A 39 0.45 12.38 -18.56
CA LEU A 39 0.17 11.40 -17.51
C LEU A 39 0.63 9.98 -17.86
N ALA A 40 0.70 9.64 -19.15
CA ALA A 40 1.12 8.32 -19.62
C ALA A 40 2.65 8.19 -19.75
N MET A 41 3.35 9.26 -20.13
CA MET A 41 4.74 9.19 -20.60
C MET A 41 5.76 9.91 -19.70
N VAL A 42 5.32 10.69 -18.71
CA VAL A 42 6.21 11.45 -17.82
C VAL A 42 6.18 10.87 -16.40
N PHE A 43 7.28 10.26 -15.96
CA PHE A 43 7.37 9.56 -14.68
C PHE A 43 7.93 10.41 -13.52
N ALA A 44 8.39 11.63 -13.81
CA ALA A 44 8.92 12.54 -12.80
C ALA A 44 7.83 13.51 -12.31
N THR A 45 7.39 13.35 -11.05
CA THR A 45 6.30 14.13 -10.44
C THR A 45 6.43 15.65 -10.60
N PRO A 46 7.61 16.29 -10.39
CA PRO A 46 7.75 17.73 -10.59
C PRO A 46 7.57 18.15 -12.05
N LEU A 47 7.97 17.29 -12.99
CA LEU A 47 7.89 17.56 -14.42
C LEU A 47 6.45 17.40 -14.94
N VAL A 48 5.68 16.45 -14.39
CA VAL A 48 4.23 16.32 -14.65
C VAL A 48 3.51 17.61 -14.24
N LEU A 49 3.78 18.13 -13.05
CA LEU A 49 3.16 19.36 -12.55
C LEU A 49 3.51 20.58 -13.42
N LEU A 50 4.79 20.72 -13.78
CA LEU A 50 5.24 21.78 -14.68
C LEU A 50 4.54 21.70 -16.03
N GLN A 51 4.41 20.50 -16.60
CA GLN A 51 3.85 20.31 -17.93
C GLN A 51 2.33 20.50 -17.97
N LEU A 52 1.61 20.04 -16.93
CA LEU A 52 0.19 20.35 -16.77
C LEU A 52 -0.05 21.85 -16.60
N ALA A 53 0.82 22.54 -15.85
CA ALA A 53 0.74 23.99 -15.72
C ALA A 53 0.95 24.67 -17.08
N VAL A 54 1.95 24.26 -17.87
CA VAL A 54 2.20 24.82 -19.21
C VAL A 54 1.01 24.61 -20.15
N ILE A 55 0.44 23.41 -20.20
CA ILE A 55 -0.72 23.10 -21.07
C ILE A 55 -1.91 24.00 -20.73
N TRP A 56 -2.31 24.05 -19.46
CA TRP A 56 -3.56 24.68 -19.05
C TRP A 56 -3.45 26.20 -18.86
N VAL A 57 -2.26 26.73 -18.52
CA VAL A 57 -2.01 28.18 -18.54
C VAL A 57 -2.01 28.69 -19.98
N THR A 58 -1.35 27.98 -20.90
CA THR A 58 -1.33 28.37 -22.33
C THR A 58 -2.74 28.34 -22.91
N TYR A 59 -3.51 27.27 -22.65
CA TYR A 59 -4.92 27.19 -23.02
C TYR A 59 -5.73 28.37 -22.47
N SER A 60 -5.58 28.70 -21.18
CA SER A 60 -6.34 29.78 -20.54
C SER A 60 -6.03 31.16 -21.13
N ILE A 61 -4.80 31.38 -21.61
CA ILE A 61 -4.40 32.63 -22.27
C ILE A 61 -5.00 32.74 -23.66
N VAL A 62 -5.05 31.63 -24.42
CA VAL A 62 -5.41 31.65 -25.85
C VAL A 62 -6.85 31.24 -26.14
N ALA A 63 -7.55 30.69 -25.15
CA ALA A 63 -8.95 30.32 -25.26
C ALA A 63 -9.83 31.56 -25.57
N PRO A 64 -10.82 31.42 -26.46
CA PRO A 64 -11.71 32.52 -26.80
C PRO A 64 -12.50 32.98 -25.58
N LYS A 65 -12.34 34.25 -25.19
CA LYS A 65 -13.16 34.87 -24.15
C LYS A 65 -14.57 35.07 -24.71
N HIS A 66 -15.57 34.45 -24.09
CA HIS A 66 -16.98 34.70 -24.42
C HIS A 66 -17.29 36.19 -24.33
N ARG A 67 -17.84 36.79 -25.41
CA ARG A 67 -18.51 38.09 -25.34
C ARG A 67 -19.88 37.85 -24.67
N PRO A 68 -20.35 38.74 -23.79
CA PRO A 68 -21.59 38.56 -23.02
C PRO A 68 -22.88 38.77 -23.83
N ASP A 69 -22.83 38.81 -25.16
CA ASP A 69 -23.98 39.14 -26.01
C ASP A 69 -24.24 38.04 -27.06
N GLU A 70 -24.71 36.87 -26.62
CA GLU A 70 -25.39 35.92 -27.51
C GLU A 70 -26.41 35.09 -26.69
N PRO A 71 -27.68 34.99 -27.12
CA PRO A 71 -28.73 34.35 -26.33
C PRO A 71 -28.58 32.81 -26.33
N ASN A 72 -28.70 32.23 -25.13
CA ASN A 72 -28.70 30.78 -24.89
C ASN A 72 -29.71 30.06 -25.79
N PHE A 73 -29.22 29.29 -26.76
CA PHE A 73 -30.01 28.22 -27.38
C PHE A 73 -30.13 27.07 -26.36
N LEU A 74 -31.32 26.88 -25.82
CA LEU A 74 -31.69 25.66 -25.11
C LEU A 74 -31.75 24.50 -26.12
N PRO A 75 -31.27 23.28 -25.76
CA PRO A 75 -31.50 22.09 -26.57
C PRO A 75 -32.99 21.71 -26.54
N PRO A 76 -33.53 21.09 -27.60
CA PRO A 76 -34.95 20.74 -27.66
C PRO A 76 -35.29 19.63 -26.65
N PRO A 77 -36.50 19.61 -26.09
CA PRO A 77 -36.89 18.61 -25.10
C PRO A 77 -37.10 17.22 -25.75
N ALA A 78 -36.77 16.19 -24.98
CA ALA A 78 -36.89 14.79 -25.34
C ALA A 78 -38.34 14.39 -25.71
N SER A 79 -38.46 13.60 -26.77
CA SER A 79 -39.72 13.01 -27.26
C SER A 79 -40.39 12.13 -26.20
N PRO A 80 -41.73 12.20 -26.03
CA PRO A 80 -42.45 11.38 -25.06
C PRO A 80 -42.77 9.97 -25.60
N PRO A 81 -43.05 8.98 -24.71
CA PRO A 81 -43.30 7.61 -25.11
C PRO A 81 -44.69 7.46 -25.76
N ALA A 82 -44.77 6.51 -26.69
CA ALA A 82 -45.96 6.15 -27.44
C ALA A 82 -47.18 5.88 -26.53
N LYS A 83 -48.33 6.45 -26.87
CA LYS A 83 -49.62 5.94 -26.40
C LYS A 83 -50.54 5.59 -27.56
N LEU A 84 -51.01 4.35 -27.46
CA LEU A 84 -52.13 3.73 -28.12
C LEU A 84 -53.35 4.68 -28.19
N HIS A 85 -54.04 4.63 -29.33
CA HIS A 85 -55.28 5.34 -29.61
C HIS A 85 -56.38 5.10 -28.56
N SER A 86 -57.12 6.15 -28.19
CA SER A 86 -58.58 6.23 -28.42
C SER A 86 -59.21 7.54 -27.91
N HIS A 87 -59.89 8.22 -28.83
CA HIS A 87 -61.13 9.01 -28.73
C HIS A 87 -61.35 10.18 -27.72
N LYS A 88 -61.60 11.33 -28.37
CA LYS A 88 -62.32 12.58 -28.01
C LYS A 88 -63.37 12.50 -26.89
N ALA A 89 -63.43 13.54 -26.05
CA ALA A 89 -64.59 14.46 -25.90
C ALA A 89 -64.32 15.66 -24.94
N THR A 90 -64.47 16.88 -25.50
CA THR A 90 -65.11 18.13 -24.97
C THR A 90 -64.87 18.73 -23.57
N SER A 91 -64.43 20.01 -23.62
CA SER A 91 -65.06 21.23 -23.03
C SER A 91 -64.72 21.75 -21.61
N GLY A 92 -64.59 23.09 -21.53
CA GLY A 92 -64.90 23.93 -20.35
C GLY A 92 -63.70 24.40 -19.50
N SER A 93 -63.06 25.56 -19.75
CA SER A 93 -63.41 26.95 -19.37
C SER A 93 -62.96 27.40 -17.97
N ARG A 94 -62.55 28.69 -17.90
CA ARG A 94 -62.46 29.62 -16.74
C ARG A 94 -61.18 29.54 -15.90
N ALA A 95 -60.24 30.51 -15.88
CA ALA A 95 -60.19 31.98 -15.83
C ALA A 95 -60.21 32.58 -14.41
N GLN A 96 -59.26 33.52 -14.18
CA GLN A 96 -59.16 34.56 -13.13
C GLN A 96 -58.74 34.10 -11.71
N ASN A 97 -58.03 34.86 -10.86
CA ASN A 97 -57.72 36.30 -10.76
C ASN A 97 -56.41 36.46 -9.93
N LYS A 98 -55.49 37.35 -10.31
CA LYS A 98 -55.21 38.72 -9.77
C LYS A 98 -54.83 38.83 -8.27
N GLY A 99 -53.69 39.51 -8.00
CA GLY A 99 -53.47 40.24 -6.73
C GLY A 99 -52.01 40.40 -6.25
N SER A 100 -51.29 41.41 -6.74
CA SER A 100 -50.20 42.13 -6.00
C SER A 100 -50.84 43.15 -5.03
N PRO A 101 -50.15 43.87 -4.10
CA PRO A 101 -48.72 44.24 -3.98
C PRO A 101 -48.16 44.05 -2.53
N ALA A 102 -46.87 44.25 -2.19
CA ALA A 102 -46.20 45.53 -1.97
C ALA A 102 -44.73 45.34 -1.52
N ILE A 103 -43.95 46.40 -1.68
CA ILE A 103 -42.50 46.52 -1.51
C ILE A 103 -42.13 46.89 -0.06
N SER A 104 -41.10 46.26 0.50
CA SER A 104 -40.28 46.83 1.59
C SER A 104 -38.81 46.46 1.40
N LEU A 105 -37.95 47.48 1.35
CA LEU A 105 -36.49 47.39 1.29
C LEU A 105 -35.89 46.90 2.61
N SER A 106 -35.02 45.89 2.56
CA SER A 106 -33.82 45.83 3.42
C SER A 106 -32.78 44.86 2.85
N GLN A 107 -31.51 45.17 3.11
CA GLN A 107 -30.30 44.60 2.52
C GLN A 107 -30.11 43.11 2.84
N GLY A 108 -29.64 42.33 1.87
CA GLY A 108 -29.36 40.90 2.05
C GLY A 108 -28.43 40.31 0.99
N THR A 109 -27.19 40.14 1.39
CA THR A 109 -26.08 39.32 0.86
C THR A 109 -26.39 38.20 -0.15
N ARG A 110 -25.57 38.15 -1.21
CA ARG A 110 -25.44 37.06 -2.20
C ARG A 110 -25.26 35.68 -1.55
N LYS A 111 -26.04 34.69 -1.99
CA LYS A 111 -25.70 33.26 -1.97
C LYS A 111 -25.71 32.70 -3.39
N SER A 112 -24.62 32.06 -3.79
CA SER A 112 -24.49 31.25 -5.01
C SER A 112 -24.59 29.76 -4.66
N PRO A 113 -25.22 28.88 -5.48
CA PRO A 113 -25.23 27.44 -5.24
C PRO A 113 -24.01 26.72 -5.86
N SER A 114 -23.70 25.59 -5.25
CA SER A 114 -22.50 24.74 -5.30
C SER A 114 -22.41 23.77 -6.49
N LYS A 115 -21.21 23.64 -7.08
CA LYS A 115 -20.84 22.60 -8.06
C LYS A 115 -19.51 21.90 -7.71
N GLN A 116 -19.22 21.72 -6.40
CA GLN A 116 -17.88 21.35 -5.89
C GLN A 116 -17.79 19.98 -5.22
N THR A 117 -18.80 19.11 -5.38
CA THR A 117 -18.89 17.84 -4.63
C THR A 117 -18.47 16.58 -5.38
N SER A 118 -18.43 16.55 -6.73
CA SER A 118 -18.04 15.33 -7.45
C SER A 118 -16.53 15.08 -7.50
N ASP A 119 -15.72 16.14 -7.61
CA ASP A 119 -14.27 15.97 -7.81
C ASP A 119 -13.52 15.63 -6.52
N LYS A 120 -14.01 16.10 -5.36
CA LYS A 120 -13.40 15.78 -4.05
C LYS A 120 -13.52 14.30 -3.68
N GLN A 121 -14.60 13.63 -4.07
CA GLN A 121 -14.78 12.20 -3.80
C GLN A 121 -13.84 11.33 -4.65
N SER A 122 -13.55 11.74 -5.89
CA SER A 122 -12.59 11.06 -6.77
C SER A 122 -11.17 11.05 -6.19
N TRP A 123 -10.65 12.21 -5.77
CA TRP A 123 -9.30 12.32 -5.19
C TRP A 123 -9.16 11.62 -3.84
N GLN A 124 -10.17 11.69 -2.97
CA GLN A 124 -10.18 11.00 -1.68
C GLN A 124 -10.19 9.47 -1.86
N SER A 125 -10.89 8.96 -2.88
CA SER A 125 -10.92 7.53 -3.18
C SER A 125 -9.60 7.01 -3.75
N ALA A 126 -8.88 7.79 -4.57
CA ALA A 126 -7.57 7.43 -5.10
C ALA A 126 -6.47 7.49 -4.02
N ALA A 127 -6.46 8.53 -3.19
CA ALA A 127 -5.52 8.65 -2.07
C ALA A 127 -5.76 7.59 -0.98
N ALA A 128 -7.02 7.22 -0.73
CA ALA A 128 -7.36 6.09 0.13
C ALA A 128 -6.89 4.76 -0.48
N ARG A 129 -7.08 4.53 -1.79
CA ARG A 129 -6.59 3.30 -2.44
C ARG A 129 -5.07 3.16 -2.36
N LEU A 130 -4.31 4.24 -2.65
CA LEU A 130 -2.85 4.24 -2.49
C LEU A 130 -2.42 4.03 -1.04
N SER A 131 -3.04 4.71 -0.07
CA SER A 131 -2.66 4.56 1.34
C SER A 131 -2.98 3.17 1.88
N THR A 132 -4.09 2.57 1.43
CA THR A 132 -4.47 1.21 1.80
C THR A 132 -3.51 0.20 1.16
N GLN A 133 -3.14 0.38 -0.11
CA GLN A 133 -2.19 -0.48 -0.82
C GLN A 133 -0.77 -0.42 -0.21
N THR A 134 -0.31 0.78 0.19
CA THR A 134 0.95 0.97 0.93
C THR A 134 0.90 0.35 2.33
N LYS A 135 -0.24 0.47 3.04
CA LYS A 135 -0.46 -0.16 4.36
C LYS A 135 -0.44 -1.69 4.30
N TYR A 136 -1.08 -2.30 3.30
CA TYR A 136 -1.05 -3.76 3.08
C TYR A 136 0.35 -4.24 2.68
N SER A 137 1.04 -3.53 1.78
CA SER A 137 2.43 -3.83 1.38
C SER A 137 3.40 -3.83 2.56
N ASN A 138 3.28 -2.86 3.47
CA ASN A 138 4.18 -2.74 4.63
C ASN A 138 3.91 -3.79 5.71
N MET A 139 2.65 -4.15 5.94
CA MET A 139 2.27 -5.20 6.89
C MET A 139 2.71 -6.59 6.42
N GLU A 140 2.59 -6.86 5.11
CA GLU A 140 3.12 -8.09 4.55
C GLU A 140 4.66 -8.13 4.57
N ASN A 141 5.35 -6.99 4.40
CA ASN A 141 6.81 -6.94 4.48
C ASN A 141 7.35 -7.30 5.87
N ALA A 142 6.75 -6.77 6.94
CA ALA A 142 7.14 -7.08 8.32
C ALA A 142 7.02 -8.59 8.64
N ASN A 143 5.95 -9.24 8.15
CA ASN A 143 5.76 -10.69 8.28
C ASN A 143 6.81 -11.49 7.51
N ARG A 144 7.27 -10.99 6.35
CA ARG A 144 8.36 -11.60 5.57
C ARG A 144 9.72 -11.49 6.28
N VAL A 145 10.00 -10.36 6.92
CA VAL A 145 11.26 -10.13 7.66
C VAL A 145 11.39 -11.09 8.84
N ALA A 146 10.30 -11.27 9.61
CA ALA A 146 10.27 -12.19 10.74
C ALA A 146 10.58 -13.65 10.33
N ILE A 147 10.16 -14.03 9.12
CA ILE A 147 10.29 -15.41 8.63
C ILE A 147 11.64 -15.65 7.96
N LEU A 148 12.23 -14.66 7.28
CA LEU A 148 13.62 -14.74 6.83
C LEU A 148 14.59 -15.00 8.00
N LYS A 149 14.36 -14.35 9.14
CA LYS A 149 15.16 -14.50 10.37
C LYS A 149 15.06 -15.89 11.01
N SER A 150 14.19 -16.77 10.51
CA SER A 150 14.01 -18.15 10.97
C SER A 150 14.61 -19.24 10.06
N LEU A 151 15.14 -18.87 8.88
CA LEU A 151 15.74 -19.78 7.90
C LEU A 151 17.23 -20.07 8.19
N GLY A 152 17.75 -21.17 7.62
CA GLY A 152 19.17 -21.53 7.70
C GLY A 152 20.09 -20.54 6.98
N GLN A 153 21.29 -20.30 7.50
CA GLN A 153 22.20 -19.22 7.09
C GLN A 153 22.53 -19.19 5.58
N ASP A 154 22.78 -20.35 4.94
CA ASP A 154 23.07 -20.42 3.49
C ASP A 154 21.87 -20.02 2.61
N GLN A 155 20.64 -20.13 3.15
CA GLN A 155 19.42 -19.75 2.44
C GLN A 155 19.15 -18.24 2.56
N ALA A 156 19.50 -17.62 3.69
CA ALA A 156 19.34 -16.18 3.90
C ALA A 156 20.30 -15.34 3.03
N VAL A 157 21.55 -15.78 2.89
CA VAL A 157 22.56 -15.12 2.04
C VAL A 157 22.12 -15.13 0.57
N ARG A 158 21.66 -16.28 0.05
CA ARG A 158 21.15 -16.41 -1.33
C ARG A 158 19.93 -15.54 -1.64
N ILE A 159 19.13 -15.21 -0.63
CA ILE A 159 17.96 -14.34 -0.78
C ILE A 159 18.40 -12.86 -0.84
N ILE A 160 19.43 -12.47 -0.08
CA ILE A 160 20.01 -11.13 -0.11
C ILE A 160 20.68 -10.86 -1.46
N GLU A 161 21.54 -11.78 -1.92
CA GLU A 161 22.29 -11.65 -3.17
C GLU A 161 21.40 -11.49 -4.41
N ARG A 162 20.20 -12.07 -4.39
CA ARG A 162 19.29 -12.13 -5.53
C ARG A 162 18.24 -11.02 -5.57
N PHE A 163 17.92 -10.40 -4.43
CA PHE A 163 16.71 -9.56 -4.32
C PHE A 163 16.90 -8.24 -3.56
N GLN A 164 18.10 -7.92 -3.05
CA GLN A 164 18.33 -6.65 -2.36
C GLN A 164 19.30 -5.74 -3.15
N PRO A 165 19.07 -4.42 -3.18
CA PRO A 165 20.04 -3.46 -3.70
C PRO A 165 21.20 -3.33 -2.71
N VAL A 166 22.36 -3.90 -3.05
CA VAL A 166 23.59 -3.80 -2.23
C VAL A 166 24.31 -2.51 -2.58
N SER A 167 24.64 -1.68 -1.58
CA SER A 167 25.38 -0.42 -1.77
C SER A 167 26.85 -0.66 -2.14
N GLU A 168 27.49 0.29 -2.85
CA GLU A 168 28.90 0.16 -3.28
C GLU A 168 29.87 -0.08 -2.10
N SER A 169 29.59 0.51 -0.94
CA SER A 169 30.40 0.33 0.28
C SER A 169 30.33 -1.10 0.83
N LEU A 170 29.19 -1.79 0.66
CA LEU A 170 29.04 -3.19 1.05
C LEU A 170 29.68 -4.14 0.02
N LEU A 171 29.64 -3.78 -1.27
CA LEU A 171 30.38 -4.49 -2.33
C LEU A 171 31.88 -4.48 -2.05
N GLU A 172 32.42 -3.31 -1.70
CA GLU A 172 33.83 -3.14 -1.37
C GLU A 172 34.22 -3.87 -0.08
N ARG A 173 33.40 -3.76 0.98
CA ARG A 173 33.68 -4.35 2.30
C ARG A 173 33.78 -5.88 2.29
N TYR A 174 33.04 -6.55 1.40
CA TYR A 174 32.95 -8.02 1.36
C TYR A 174 33.31 -8.59 -0.01
N VAL A 175 34.20 -7.93 -0.75
CA VAL A 175 34.58 -8.24 -2.15
C VAL A 175 34.89 -9.72 -2.44
N GLU A 176 35.52 -10.43 -1.50
CA GLU A 176 35.88 -11.85 -1.65
C GLU A 176 34.77 -12.83 -1.23
N HIS A 177 33.71 -12.35 -0.58
CA HIS A 177 32.62 -13.17 -0.06
C HIS A 177 31.39 -13.18 -0.97
N TRP A 178 31.32 -12.27 -1.95
CA TRP A 178 30.17 -12.18 -2.84
C TRP A 178 30.18 -13.26 -3.93
N ASP A 179 29.02 -13.84 -4.21
CA ASP A 179 28.77 -14.55 -5.46
C ASP A 179 28.64 -13.52 -6.60
N TRP A 180 29.73 -13.35 -7.34
CA TRP A 180 29.78 -12.40 -8.45
C TRP A 180 28.84 -12.77 -9.60
N GLY A 181 28.45 -14.03 -9.76
CA GLY A 181 27.44 -14.45 -10.74
C GLY A 181 26.05 -13.95 -10.35
N ALA A 182 25.70 -14.08 -9.07
CA ALA A 182 24.44 -13.56 -8.53
C ALA A 182 24.38 -12.02 -8.63
N LEU A 183 25.45 -11.33 -8.22
CA LEU A 183 25.53 -9.87 -8.33
C LEU A 183 25.44 -9.39 -9.78
N SER A 184 26.11 -10.08 -10.71
CA SER A 184 26.06 -9.75 -12.15
C SER A 184 24.64 -9.74 -12.72
N SER A 185 23.73 -10.53 -12.14
CA SER A 185 22.32 -10.63 -12.57
C SER A 185 21.40 -9.62 -11.88
N ASN A 186 21.88 -8.85 -10.90
CA ASN A 186 21.05 -7.96 -10.09
C ASN A 186 20.86 -6.61 -10.80
N PRO A 187 19.64 -6.23 -11.24
CA PRO A 187 19.41 -4.96 -11.93
C PRO A 187 19.38 -3.75 -10.99
N ASP A 188 19.26 -3.97 -9.68
CA ASP A 188 19.10 -2.91 -8.68
C ASP A 188 20.43 -2.49 -8.04
N LEU A 189 21.56 -3.04 -8.50
CA LEU A 189 22.87 -2.53 -8.10
C LEU A 189 23.07 -1.10 -8.62
N PRO A 190 23.93 -0.31 -7.96
CA PRO A 190 24.29 1.04 -8.40
C PRO A 190 25.22 0.98 -9.62
N TRP A 191 24.73 0.44 -10.73
CA TRP A 191 25.52 0.24 -11.93
C TRP A 191 26.03 1.58 -12.48
N SER A 192 27.34 1.66 -12.61
CA SER A 192 28.07 2.75 -13.25
C SER A 192 29.14 2.15 -14.16
N VAL A 193 29.63 2.92 -15.13
CA VAL A 193 30.73 2.45 -15.99
C VAL A 193 31.98 2.19 -15.14
N GLU A 194 32.19 3.02 -14.13
CA GLU A 194 33.28 2.91 -13.16
C GLU A 194 33.18 1.63 -12.31
N LEU A 195 31.98 1.23 -11.91
CA LEU A 195 31.76 -0.03 -11.18
C LEU A 195 32.03 -1.27 -12.06
N ILE A 196 31.61 -1.21 -13.33
CA ILE A 196 31.89 -2.25 -14.32
C ILE A 196 33.41 -2.39 -14.52
N GLU A 197 34.10 -1.27 -14.71
CA GLU A 197 35.55 -1.22 -14.88
C GLU A 197 36.31 -1.73 -13.65
N ARG A 198 35.93 -1.28 -12.44
CA ARG A 198 36.61 -1.63 -11.19
C ARG A 198 36.64 -3.14 -10.94
N TYR A 199 35.56 -3.85 -11.30
CA TYR A 199 35.41 -5.28 -11.05
C TYR A 199 35.29 -6.11 -12.34
N GLU A 200 35.83 -5.61 -13.46
CA GLU A 200 35.73 -6.21 -14.80
C GLU A 200 36.00 -7.72 -14.84
N LYS A 201 37.04 -8.17 -14.12
CA LYS A 201 37.47 -9.58 -14.09
C LYS A 201 36.60 -10.48 -13.23
N ARG A 202 35.75 -9.92 -12.38
CA ARG A 202 34.89 -10.67 -11.47
C ARG A 202 33.47 -10.82 -11.99
N TRP A 203 33.00 -9.89 -12.82
CA TRP A 203 31.68 -9.97 -13.43
C TRP A 203 31.53 -11.22 -14.31
N ASP A 204 30.41 -11.91 -14.14
CA ASP A 204 29.96 -12.92 -15.09
C ASP A 204 29.35 -12.21 -16.29
N TRP A 205 30.13 -12.20 -17.38
CA TRP A 205 29.77 -11.55 -18.63
C TRP A 205 28.49 -12.08 -19.28
N SER A 206 28.09 -13.33 -19.02
CA SER A 206 26.79 -13.83 -19.48
C SER A 206 25.64 -13.14 -18.75
N SER A 207 25.76 -13.04 -17.43
CA SER A 207 24.76 -12.44 -16.55
C SER A 207 24.67 -10.92 -16.74
N VAL A 208 25.80 -10.19 -16.77
CA VAL A 208 25.75 -8.74 -17.03
C VAL A 208 25.27 -8.41 -18.45
N SER A 209 25.50 -9.28 -19.44
CA SER A 209 24.94 -9.09 -20.79
C SER A 209 23.41 -9.14 -20.83
N LEU A 210 22.77 -9.93 -19.94
CA LEU A 210 21.32 -10.03 -19.87
C LEU A 210 20.70 -8.96 -18.94
N ASN A 211 21.52 -8.33 -18.10
CA ASN A 211 21.05 -7.47 -17.02
C ASN A 211 20.54 -6.12 -17.58
N PRO A 212 19.26 -5.75 -17.34
CA PRO A 212 18.68 -4.52 -17.85
C PRO A 212 19.10 -3.27 -17.06
N GLY A 213 19.71 -3.43 -15.87
CA GLY A 213 20.06 -2.34 -14.96
C GLY A 213 21.38 -1.64 -15.25
N LEU A 214 22.20 -2.15 -16.17
CA LEU A 214 23.46 -1.50 -16.54
C LEU A 214 23.22 -0.15 -17.24
N PRO A 215 24.18 0.78 -17.19
CA PRO A 215 24.12 2.06 -17.89
C PRO A 215 24.38 1.86 -19.38
N TRP A 216 23.48 1.15 -20.06
CA TRP A 216 23.66 0.76 -21.46
C TRP A 216 23.78 1.96 -22.38
N SER A 217 24.84 1.95 -23.18
CA SER A 217 25.07 2.90 -24.27
C SER A 217 25.79 2.19 -25.41
N VAL A 218 25.78 2.80 -26.61
CA VAL A 218 26.53 2.26 -27.76
C VAL A 218 28.03 2.25 -27.46
N GLU A 219 28.52 3.25 -26.72
CA GLU A 219 29.91 3.35 -26.30
C GLU A 219 30.29 2.22 -25.34
N LEU A 220 29.42 1.86 -24.39
CA LEU A 220 29.64 0.75 -23.46
C LEU A 220 29.62 -0.60 -24.19
N LEU A 221 28.68 -0.77 -25.14
CA LEU A 221 28.62 -1.96 -26.00
C LEU A 221 29.92 -2.13 -26.79
N GLU A 222 30.40 -1.05 -27.43
CA GLU A 222 31.62 -1.08 -28.23
C GLU A 222 32.86 -1.33 -27.38
N ARG A 223 32.96 -0.69 -26.20
CA ARG A 223 34.10 -0.83 -25.28
C ARG A 223 34.35 -2.29 -24.89
N TYR A 224 33.29 -3.06 -24.66
CA TYR A 224 33.37 -4.46 -24.21
C TYR A 224 32.81 -5.47 -25.22
N LYS A 225 32.78 -5.11 -26.51
CA LYS A 225 32.14 -5.89 -27.59
C LYS A 225 32.53 -7.37 -27.66
N ASP A 226 33.76 -7.70 -27.29
CA ASP A 226 34.32 -9.06 -27.36
C ASP A 226 34.17 -9.82 -26.04
N ARG A 227 33.72 -9.14 -24.97
CA ARG A 227 33.35 -9.79 -23.70
C ARG A 227 31.86 -10.07 -23.60
N TRP A 228 31.02 -9.25 -24.25
CA TRP A 228 29.58 -9.46 -24.20
C TRP A 228 29.16 -10.79 -24.81
N VAL A 229 28.20 -11.43 -24.16
CA VAL A 229 27.50 -12.61 -24.68
C VAL A 229 26.33 -12.11 -25.53
N TRP A 230 26.52 -12.08 -26.84
CA TRP A 230 25.58 -11.47 -27.78
C TRP A 230 24.20 -12.11 -27.82
N SER A 231 24.07 -13.41 -27.52
CA SER A 231 22.76 -14.05 -27.33
C SER A 231 22.01 -13.47 -26.13
N SER A 232 22.70 -13.24 -25.02
CA SER A 232 22.14 -12.62 -23.82
C SER A 232 21.78 -11.16 -24.07
N LEU A 233 22.64 -10.40 -24.75
CA LEU A 233 22.33 -9.03 -25.17
C LEU A 233 21.09 -8.99 -26.09
N SER A 234 20.93 -9.97 -26.99
CA SER A 234 19.79 -10.04 -27.91
C SER A 234 18.44 -10.19 -27.19
N LEU A 235 18.43 -10.67 -25.94
CA LEU A 235 17.23 -10.74 -25.08
C LEU A 235 17.12 -9.59 -24.08
N ASN A 236 18.17 -8.78 -23.94
CA ASN A 236 18.22 -7.74 -22.94
C ASN A 236 17.26 -6.61 -23.30
N ARG A 237 16.32 -6.30 -22.40
CA ARG A 237 15.30 -5.26 -22.59
C ARG A 237 15.78 -3.86 -22.23
N GLY A 238 16.90 -3.74 -21.51
CA GLY A 238 17.47 -2.48 -21.04
C GLY A 238 18.41 -1.81 -22.04
N LEU A 239 18.75 -2.47 -23.15
CA LEU A 239 19.57 -1.85 -24.19
C LEU A 239 18.83 -0.69 -24.87
N PRO A 240 19.56 0.33 -25.36
CA PRO A 240 18.99 1.46 -26.10
C PRO A 240 18.62 1.04 -27.53
N TRP A 241 17.65 0.13 -27.64
CA TRP A 241 17.26 -0.46 -28.91
C TRP A 241 16.79 0.60 -29.91
N SER A 242 17.35 0.51 -31.10
CA SER A 242 17.02 1.34 -32.26
C SER A 242 17.26 0.53 -33.52
N VAL A 243 16.65 0.94 -34.63
CA VAL A 243 16.87 0.28 -35.93
C VAL A 243 18.34 0.42 -36.34
N GLU A 244 18.98 1.52 -35.97
CA GLU A 244 20.40 1.81 -36.15
C GLU A 244 21.29 0.84 -35.36
N LEU A 245 20.98 0.59 -34.08
CA LEU A 245 21.72 -0.36 -33.25
C LEU A 245 21.59 -1.80 -33.79
N LEU A 246 20.37 -2.19 -34.20
CA LEU A 246 20.13 -3.48 -34.84
C LEU A 246 20.96 -3.63 -36.13
N LYS A 247 21.05 -2.56 -36.92
CA LYS A 247 21.86 -2.54 -38.15
C LYS A 247 23.36 -2.61 -37.85
N LEU A 248 23.83 -1.88 -36.84
CA LEU A 248 25.26 -1.77 -36.49
C LEU A 248 25.87 -3.13 -36.15
N TYR A 249 25.17 -3.93 -35.34
CA TYR A 249 25.64 -5.25 -34.90
C TYR A 249 24.85 -6.42 -35.50
N LYS A 250 24.27 -6.23 -36.69
CA LYS A 250 23.36 -7.16 -37.36
C LYS A 250 23.84 -8.62 -37.37
N GLU A 251 25.12 -8.84 -37.64
CA GLU A 251 25.71 -10.20 -37.75
C GLU A 251 26.18 -10.77 -36.41
N ARG A 252 26.16 -9.97 -35.33
CA ARG A 252 26.45 -10.45 -33.98
C ARG A 252 25.19 -10.81 -33.19
N TRP A 253 24.06 -10.19 -33.51
CA TRP A 253 22.80 -10.50 -32.86
C TRP A 253 22.34 -11.93 -33.12
N THR A 254 21.84 -12.57 -32.07
CA THR A 254 21.07 -13.81 -32.18
C THR A 254 19.64 -13.44 -32.54
N TRP A 255 19.19 -13.77 -33.75
CA TRP A 255 17.86 -13.36 -34.22
C TRP A 255 16.73 -14.26 -33.71
N GLY A 256 16.99 -15.56 -33.59
CA GLY A 256 16.00 -16.60 -33.31
C GLY A 256 15.90 -17.03 -31.85
N ASP A 257 16.01 -18.33 -31.60
CA ASP A 257 15.92 -18.97 -30.28
C ASP A 257 16.74 -18.23 -29.23
N ARG A 258 16.07 -17.83 -28.13
CA ARG A 258 16.69 -17.04 -27.05
C ARG A 258 17.41 -15.79 -27.60
N GLY A 259 16.79 -15.11 -28.56
CA GLY A 259 17.32 -13.94 -29.24
C GLY A 259 16.26 -12.88 -29.54
N LEU A 260 16.53 -12.05 -30.53
CA LEU A 260 15.78 -10.84 -30.85
C LEU A 260 14.28 -11.08 -31.13
N SER A 261 13.89 -12.23 -31.71
CA SER A 261 12.47 -12.55 -31.99
C SER A 261 11.60 -12.54 -30.73
N LEU A 262 12.16 -12.90 -29.56
CA LEU A 262 11.47 -12.89 -28.27
C LEU A 262 11.62 -11.58 -27.50
N ASN A 263 12.41 -10.61 -27.99
CA ASN A 263 12.78 -9.46 -27.21
C ASN A 263 11.69 -8.37 -27.28
N PRO A 264 11.01 -8.05 -26.17
CA PRO A 264 9.96 -7.01 -26.19
C PRO A 264 10.52 -5.60 -26.16
N GLY A 265 11.82 -5.41 -25.92
CA GLY A 265 12.47 -4.10 -25.89
C GLY A 265 12.79 -3.53 -27.28
N LEU A 266 12.61 -4.29 -28.36
CA LEU A 266 12.88 -3.80 -29.71
C LEU A 266 11.85 -2.75 -30.16
N PRO A 267 12.24 -1.82 -31.04
CA PRO A 267 11.32 -0.87 -31.66
C PRO A 267 10.47 -1.56 -32.72
N TRP A 268 9.59 -2.48 -32.30
CA TRP A 268 8.79 -3.28 -33.19
C TRP A 268 7.89 -2.41 -34.08
N SER A 269 7.97 -2.66 -35.38
CA SER A 269 7.13 -2.05 -36.40
C SER A 269 6.89 -3.06 -37.51
N VAL A 270 5.84 -2.87 -38.31
CA VAL A 270 5.57 -3.75 -39.46
C VAL A 270 6.72 -3.68 -40.47
N GLU A 271 7.34 -2.51 -40.63
CA GLU A 271 8.50 -2.29 -41.49
C GLU A 271 9.74 -3.03 -40.96
N LEU A 272 9.95 -3.07 -39.64
CA LEU A 272 11.04 -3.83 -39.04
C LEU A 272 10.86 -5.34 -39.23
N LEU A 273 9.62 -5.82 -39.05
CA LEU A 273 9.27 -7.22 -39.31
C LEU A 273 9.55 -7.61 -40.76
N GLU A 274 9.09 -6.79 -41.71
CA GLU A 274 9.31 -7.03 -43.15
C GLU A 274 10.79 -6.94 -43.51
N LYS A 275 11.52 -5.95 -43.00
CA LYS A 275 12.94 -5.73 -43.33
C LYS A 275 13.85 -6.92 -42.99
N TYR A 276 13.51 -7.66 -41.93
CA TYR A 276 14.29 -8.81 -41.47
C TYR A 276 13.47 -10.10 -41.43
N LYS A 277 12.44 -10.19 -42.28
CA LYS A 277 11.47 -11.28 -42.36
C LYS A 277 12.07 -12.68 -42.30
N ASP A 278 13.17 -12.89 -43.04
CA ASP A 278 13.84 -14.18 -43.18
C ASP A 278 14.81 -14.51 -42.03
N ARG A 279 15.11 -13.53 -41.17
CA ARG A 279 15.96 -13.73 -39.98
C ARG A 279 15.13 -14.00 -38.73
N TRP A 280 13.88 -13.56 -38.71
CA TRP A 280 12.99 -13.82 -37.60
C TRP A 280 12.61 -15.29 -37.50
N LYS A 281 12.46 -15.73 -36.25
CA LYS A 281 11.84 -17.01 -35.93
C LYS A 281 10.38 -16.75 -35.60
N TRP A 282 9.50 -17.19 -36.49
CA TRP A 282 8.09 -16.80 -36.48
C TRP A 282 7.28 -17.48 -35.37
N ASP A 283 7.68 -18.65 -34.92
CA ASP A 283 7.24 -19.29 -33.67
C ASP A 283 7.52 -18.38 -32.47
N HIS A 284 8.75 -17.87 -32.33
CA HIS A 284 9.09 -16.94 -31.25
C HIS A 284 8.40 -15.57 -31.38
N LEU A 285 8.24 -15.06 -32.60
CA LEU A 285 7.45 -13.85 -32.82
C LEU A 285 5.97 -14.07 -32.44
N SER A 286 5.44 -15.28 -32.62
CA SER A 286 4.06 -15.64 -32.27
C SER A 286 3.81 -15.51 -30.76
N ASP A 287 4.82 -15.77 -29.92
CA ASP A 287 4.75 -15.59 -28.46
C ASP A 287 5.04 -14.14 -27.99
N ASN A 288 5.49 -13.27 -28.89
CA ASN A 288 5.93 -11.93 -28.51
C ASN A 288 4.75 -10.96 -28.38
N GLU A 289 4.39 -10.64 -27.14
CA GLU A 289 3.30 -9.71 -26.79
C GLU A 289 3.55 -8.26 -27.26
N SER A 290 4.80 -7.89 -27.51
CA SER A 290 5.19 -6.49 -27.81
C SER A 290 5.23 -6.16 -29.30
N LEU A 291 4.84 -7.10 -30.17
CA LEU A 291 4.64 -6.79 -31.58
C LEU A 291 3.47 -5.81 -31.76
N PRO A 292 3.44 -5.03 -32.86
CA PRO A 292 2.34 -4.14 -33.20
C PRO A 292 1.14 -4.96 -33.72
N TRP A 293 0.60 -5.83 -32.87
CA TRP A 293 -0.49 -6.73 -33.21
C TRP A 293 -1.70 -5.94 -33.72
N SER A 294 -2.17 -6.33 -34.89
CA SER A 294 -3.35 -5.80 -35.55
C SER A 294 -3.97 -6.91 -36.38
N LEU A 295 -5.25 -6.79 -36.74
CA LEU A 295 -5.90 -7.74 -37.64
C LEU A 295 -5.17 -7.81 -38.99
N ASP A 296 -4.68 -6.67 -39.48
CA ASP A 296 -3.93 -6.58 -40.74
C ASP A 296 -2.59 -7.29 -40.64
N LEU A 297 -1.85 -7.13 -39.54
CA LEU A 297 -0.59 -7.85 -39.31
C LEU A 297 -0.83 -9.36 -39.22
N LEU A 298 -1.86 -9.77 -38.49
CA LEU A 298 -2.21 -11.17 -38.33
C LEU A 298 -2.57 -11.81 -39.68
N GLU A 299 -3.43 -11.17 -40.48
CA GLU A 299 -3.83 -11.65 -41.80
C GLU A 299 -2.65 -11.68 -42.79
N ARG A 300 -1.82 -10.62 -42.81
CA ARG A 300 -0.67 -10.50 -43.73
C ARG A 300 0.33 -11.64 -43.58
N TYR A 301 0.53 -12.13 -42.37
CA TYR A 301 1.50 -13.19 -42.06
C TYR A 301 0.86 -14.47 -41.51
N LYS A 302 -0.43 -14.70 -41.80
CA LYS A 302 -1.21 -15.82 -41.26
C LYS A 302 -0.62 -17.22 -41.43
N GLU A 303 0.16 -17.43 -42.49
CA GLU A 303 0.81 -18.73 -42.76
C GLU A 303 2.20 -18.85 -42.15
N TYR A 304 2.73 -17.77 -41.58
CA TYR A 304 3.99 -17.77 -40.84
C TYR A 304 3.79 -17.94 -39.34
N TRP A 305 2.67 -17.47 -38.80
CA TRP A 305 2.39 -17.58 -37.37
C TRP A 305 2.22 -19.03 -36.92
N ASP A 306 2.82 -19.35 -35.78
CA ASP A 306 2.50 -20.55 -35.04
C ASP A 306 1.19 -20.32 -34.27
N TRP A 307 0.12 -20.95 -34.78
CA TRP A 307 -1.23 -20.81 -34.25
C TRP A 307 -1.37 -21.32 -32.81
N SER A 308 -0.50 -22.23 -32.36
CA SER A 308 -0.48 -22.66 -30.95
C SER A 308 0.02 -21.53 -30.05
N SER A 309 1.18 -20.96 -30.38
CA SER A 309 1.80 -19.85 -29.65
C SER A 309 0.93 -18.58 -29.64
N ILE A 310 0.43 -18.13 -30.79
CA ILE A 310 -0.45 -16.93 -30.80
C ILE A 310 -1.76 -17.15 -30.06
N SER A 311 -2.25 -18.40 -29.92
CA SER A 311 -3.45 -18.69 -29.13
C SER A 311 -3.25 -18.40 -27.65
N LEU A 312 -2.01 -18.48 -27.14
CA LEU A 312 -1.65 -18.13 -25.77
C LEU A 312 -1.26 -16.66 -25.59
N ASN A 313 -0.94 -15.96 -26.67
CA ASN A 313 -0.40 -14.61 -26.62
C ASN A 313 -1.49 -13.57 -26.24
N PRO A 314 -1.38 -12.89 -25.08
CA PRO A 314 -2.37 -11.90 -24.64
C PRO A 314 -2.25 -10.54 -25.38
N GLY A 315 -1.18 -10.32 -26.15
CA GLY A 315 -0.92 -9.07 -26.88
C GLY A 315 -1.74 -8.89 -28.16
N LEU A 316 -2.43 -9.93 -28.64
CA LEU A 316 -3.31 -9.82 -29.82
C LEU A 316 -4.53 -8.92 -29.52
N PRO A 317 -5.12 -8.28 -30.55
CA PRO A 317 -6.35 -7.49 -30.42
C PRO A 317 -7.58 -8.42 -30.29
N TRP A 318 -7.63 -9.16 -29.20
CA TRP A 318 -8.66 -10.17 -28.97
C TRP A 318 -10.06 -9.57 -28.95
N SER A 319 -10.94 -10.19 -29.71
CA SER A 319 -12.36 -9.88 -29.81
C SER A 319 -13.12 -11.18 -30.09
N VAL A 320 -14.42 -11.21 -29.79
CA VAL A 320 -15.23 -12.40 -30.06
C VAL A 320 -15.27 -12.68 -31.57
N GLU A 321 -15.25 -11.62 -32.39
CA GLU A 321 -15.16 -11.67 -33.84
C GLU A 321 -13.84 -12.27 -34.33
N LEU A 322 -12.71 -11.92 -33.70
CA LEU A 322 -11.40 -12.51 -34.03
C LEU A 322 -11.36 -14.01 -33.68
N ILE A 323 -11.91 -14.38 -32.52
CA ILE A 323 -12.01 -15.79 -32.11
C ILE A 323 -12.83 -16.58 -33.13
N GLU A 324 -13.98 -16.05 -33.56
CA GLU A 324 -14.83 -16.73 -34.56
C GLU A 324 -14.15 -16.80 -35.93
N ARG A 325 -13.51 -15.71 -36.39
CA ARG A 325 -12.87 -15.63 -37.71
C ARG A 325 -11.83 -16.73 -37.95
N TYR A 326 -11.06 -17.10 -36.93
CA TYR A 326 -10.02 -18.13 -37.02
C TYR A 326 -10.28 -19.32 -36.10
N LYS A 327 -11.55 -19.59 -35.80
CA LYS A 327 -12.00 -20.63 -34.86
C LYS A 327 -11.35 -22.00 -35.06
N GLU A 328 -11.14 -22.41 -36.31
CA GLU A 328 -10.56 -23.72 -36.64
C GLU A 328 -9.03 -23.71 -36.73
N ARG A 329 -8.39 -22.54 -36.60
CA ARG A 329 -6.92 -22.42 -36.50
C ARG A 329 -6.44 -22.26 -35.07
N TRP A 330 -7.24 -21.68 -34.18
CA TRP A 330 -6.86 -21.54 -32.78
C TRP A 330 -6.65 -22.90 -32.11
N GLU A 331 -5.65 -22.97 -31.23
CA GLU A 331 -5.46 -24.11 -30.34
C GLU A 331 -6.42 -23.98 -29.16
N TRP A 332 -7.32 -24.96 -28.97
CA TRP A 332 -8.32 -24.97 -27.90
C TRP A 332 -7.92 -25.88 -26.72
N GLY A 333 -6.87 -26.68 -26.92
CA GLY A 333 -6.39 -27.75 -26.07
C GLY A 333 -5.39 -27.31 -25.00
N ASP A 334 -4.32 -28.10 -24.86
CA ASP A 334 -3.49 -28.10 -23.65
C ASP A 334 -2.49 -26.95 -23.53
N SER A 335 -2.33 -26.18 -24.60
CA SER A 335 -1.42 -25.03 -24.67
C SER A 335 -2.02 -23.94 -25.56
N GLY A 336 -3.31 -23.66 -25.38
CA GLY A 336 -4.07 -22.76 -26.25
C GLY A 336 -4.97 -21.77 -25.51
N LEU A 337 -6.02 -21.33 -26.20
CA LEU A 337 -6.96 -20.29 -25.75
C LEU A 337 -7.42 -20.39 -24.27
N PRO A 338 -7.72 -21.57 -23.68
CA PRO A 338 -8.15 -21.65 -22.29
C PRO A 338 -7.18 -21.01 -21.28
N LEU A 339 -5.88 -21.01 -21.56
CA LEU A 339 -4.84 -20.46 -20.69
C LEU A 339 -4.53 -18.98 -20.97
N ASN A 340 -5.07 -18.40 -22.04
CA ASN A 340 -4.75 -17.04 -22.45
C ASN A 340 -5.51 -16.01 -21.57
N PRO A 341 -4.83 -15.18 -20.78
CA PRO A 341 -5.49 -14.18 -19.94
C PRO A 341 -6.00 -12.97 -20.72
N GLY A 342 -5.57 -12.76 -21.97
CA GLY A 342 -5.90 -11.61 -22.81
C GLY A 342 -7.19 -11.74 -23.63
N LEU A 343 -7.86 -12.89 -23.59
CA LEU A 343 -9.14 -13.06 -24.26
C LEU A 343 -10.23 -12.16 -23.64
N PRO A 344 -11.26 -11.76 -24.40
CA PRO A 344 -12.42 -11.00 -23.90
C PRO A 344 -13.33 -11.90 -23.08
N TRP A 345 -12.81 -12.40 -21.95
CA TRP A 345 -13.50 -13.35 -21.12
C TRP A 345 -14.82 -12.76 -20.62
N SER A 346 -15.89 -13.45 -20.95
CA SER A 346 -17.24 -13.18 -20.44
C SER A 346 -17.94 -14.51 -20.22
N ARG A 347 -19.03 -14.49 -19.45
CA ARG A 347 -19.87 -15.68 -19.29
C ARG A 347 -20.36 -16.17 -20.66
N GLU A 348 -20.77 -15.27 -21.53
CA GLU A 348 -21.29 -15.58 -22.86
C GLU A 348 -20.21 -16.25 -23.73
N LEU A 349 -18.95 -15.84 -23.62
CA LEU A 349 -17.84 -16.50 -24.32
C LEU A 349 -17.58 -17.91 -23.79
N ILE A 350 -17.59 -18.08 -22.47
CA ILE A 350 -17.41 -19.39 -21.81
C ILE A 350 -18.53 -20.34 -22.25
N GLU A 351 -19.78 -19.87 -22.23
CA GLU A 351 -20.95 -20.65 -22.62
C GLU A 351 -20.96 -20.98 -24.11
N ARG A 352 -20.62 -20.02 -24.98
CA ARG A 352 -20.59 -20.22 -26.45
C ARG A 352 -19.65 -21.35 -26.88
N TYR A 353 -18.53 -21.51 -26.18
CA TYR A 353 -17.51 -22.52 -26.51
C TYR A 353 -17.33 -23.58 -25.42
N ASN A 354 -18.37 -23.78 -24.60
CA ASN A 354 -18.39 -24.66 -23.43
C ASN A 354 -17.82 -26.07 -23.66
N ASP A 355 -18.00 -26.62 -24.85
CA ASP A 355 -17.53 -27.97 -25.21
C ASP A 355 -16.17 -28.00 -25.92
N ARG A 356 -15.64 -26.84 -26.32
CA ARG A 356 -14.27 -26.73 -26.85
C ARG A 356 -13.24 -26.43 -25.77
N TRP A 357 -13.65 -25.82 -24.65
CA TRP A 357 -12.75 -25.52 -23.55
C TRP A 357 -12.24 -26.77 -22.85
N LYS A 358 -10.91 -26.85 -22.69
CA LYS A 358 -10.29 -27.69 -21.67
C LYS A 358 -10.51 -27.06 -20.29
N TRP A 359 -11.49 -27.57 -19.55
CA TRP A 359 -11.94 -27.01 -18.28
C TRP A 359 -10.85 -26.95 -17.20
N GLU A 360 -9.95 -27.93 -17.15
CA GLU A 360 -8.78 -27.92 -16.26
C GLU A 360 -7.91 -26.67 -16.48
N HIS A 361 -7.61 -26.36 -17.74
CA HIS A 361 -6.80 -25.18 -18.09
C HIS A 361 -7.55 -23.87 -17.91
N LEU A 362 -8.86 -23.86 -18.18
CA LEU A 362 -9.70 -22.72 -17.86
C LEU A 362 -9.67 -22.43 -16.35
N CYS A 363 -9.72 -23.47 -15.50
CA CYS A 363 -9.58 -23.35 -14.04
C CYS A 363 -8.22 -22.77 -13.62
N GLN A 364 -7.15 -22.95 -14.40
CA GLN A 364 -5.83 -22.40 -14.11
C GLN A 364 -5.73 -20.91 -14.47
N ASN A 365 -6.50 -20.45 -15.45
CA ASN A 365 -6.39 -19.11 -16.00
C ASN A 365 -6.96 -18.05 -15.05
N SER A 366 -6.11 -17.12 -14.61
CA SER A 366 -6.49 -16.03 -13.72
C SER A 366 -7.24 -14.88 -14.40
N GLY A 367 -7.27 -14.84 -15.75
CA GLY A 367 -8.02 -13.85 -16.53
C GLY A 367 -9.51 -14.17 -16.64
N VAL A 368 -9.93 -15.40 -16.34
CA VAL A 368 -11.34 -15.80 -16.39
C VAL A 368 -12.10 -15.16 -15.20
N PRO A 369 -13.23 -14.45 -15.45
CA PRO A 369 -14.00 -13.78 -14.40
C PRO A 369 -14.88 -14.80 -13.66
N TRP A 370 -14.25 -15.62 -12.83
CA TRP A 370 -14.95 -16.61 -12.01
C TRP A 370 -15.93 -15.92 -11.07
N SER A 371 -17.22 -16.16 -11.30
CA SER A 371 -18.30 -15.75 -10.41
C SER A 371 -18.87 -16.97 -9.68
N VAL A 372 -19.49 -16.75 -8.52
CA VAL A 372 -20.19 -17.83 -7.79
C VAL A 372 -21.26 -18.49 -8.66
N GLU A 373 -21.92 -17.73 -9.54
CA GLU A 373 -22.91 -18.27 -10.49
C GLU A 373 -22.24 -19.21 -11.51
N THR A 374 -21.13 -18.77 -12.12
CA THR A 374 -20.37 -19.57 -13.10
C THR A 374 -19.82 -20.83 -12.45
N LEU A 375 -19.30 -20.72 -11.21
CA LEU A 375 -18.80 -21.85 -10.44
C LEU A 375 -19.91 -22.86 -10.15
N GLU A 376 -21.08 -22.40 -9.71
CA GLU A 376 -22.22 -23.26 -9.41
C GLU A 376 -22.75 -23.98 -10.67
N ARG A 377 -22.86 -23.25 -11.78
CA ARG A 377 -23.36 -23.77 -13.07
C ARG A 377 -22.46 -24.87 -13.62
N HIS A 378 -21.15 -24.72 -13.48
CA HIS A 378 -20.17 -25.64 -14.07
C HIS A 378 -19.46 -26.54 -13.06
N LYS A 379 -19.92 -26.59 -11.79
CA LYS A 379 -19.22 -27.23 -10.67
C LYS A 379 -18.76 -28.67 -10.89
N GLU A 380 -19.44 -29.43 -11.74
CA GLU A 380 -19.09 -30.83 -12.06
C GLU A 380 -18.06 -30.96 -13.19
N ARG A 381 -17.80 -29.89 -13.95
CA ARG A 381 -16.73 -29.80 -14.96
C ARG A 381 -15.46 -29.16 -14.41
N LEU A 382 -15.54 -28.44 -13.30
CA LEU A 382 -14.39 -27.75 -12.71
C LEU A 382 -13.41 -28.75 -12.10
N ASP A 383 -12.15 -28.64 -12.48
CA ASP A 383 -11.06 -29.26 -11.74
C ASP A 383 -10.75 -28.43 -10.49
N TRP A 384 -11.29 -28.86 -9.35
CA TRP A 384 -11.18 -28.13 -8.09
C TRP A 384 -9.75 -28.02 -7.55
N PRO A 385 -8.87 -29.04 -7.66
CA PRO A 385 -7.46 -28.90 -7.29
C PRO A 385 -6.74 -27.79 -8.07
N THR A 386 -6.93 -27.71 -9.39
CA THR A 386 -6.33 -26.65 -10.22
C THR A 386 -6.93 -25.28 -9.87
N LEU A 387 -8.25 -25.21 -9.70
CA LEU A 387 -8.94 -23.98 -9.31
C LEU A 387 -8.48 -23.48 -7.93
N SER A 388 -8.17 -24.37 -6.98
CA SER A 388 -7.57 -24.04 -5.68
C SER A 388 -6.20 -23.36 -5.78
N ARG A 389 -5.49 -23.49 -6.90
CA ARG A 389 -4.19 -22.82 -7.13
C ARG A 389 -4.34 -21.48 -7.84
N ASN A 390 -5.50 -21.19 -8.40
CA ASN A 390 -5.73 -20.01 -9.21
C ASN A 390 -5.80 -18.75 -8.33
N LYS A 391 -5.01 -17.73 -8.70
CA LYS A 391 -4.86 -16.48 -7.96
C LYS A 391 -5.84 -15.39 -8.38
N GLY A 392 -6.51 -15.57 -9.51
CA GLY A 392 -7.46 -14.61 -10.10
C GLY A 392 -8.90 -14.79 -9.62
N LEU A 393 -9.21 -15.83 -8.84
CA LEU A 393 -10.52 -15.93 -8.22
C LEU A 393 -10.72 -14.78 -7.22
N ALA A 394 -11.95 -14.29 -7.13
CA ALA A 394 -12.37 -13.36 -6.09
C ALA A 394 -12.50 -14.09 -4.74
N TRP A 395 -11.37 -14.50 -4.19
CA TRP A 395 -11.31 -15.26 -2.95
C TRP A 395 -11.92 -14.49 -1.78
N SER A 396 -12.82 -15.15 -1.06
CA SER A 396 -13.45 -14.63 0.15
C SER A 396 -13.71 -15.77 1.14
N LEU A 397 -13.91 -15.44 2.42
CA LEU A 397 -14.30 -16.44 3.41
C LEU A 397 -15.61 -17.15 3.04
N ASP A 398 -16.57 -16.43 2.47
CA ASP A 398 -17.84 -16.98 2.01
C ASP A 398 -17.65 -17.97 0.86
N LEU A 399 -16.78 -17.67 -0.11
CA LEU A 399 -16.46 -18.57 -1.21
C LEU A 399 -15.75 -19.83 -0.71
N LEU A 400 -14.83 -19.68 0.25
CA LEU A 400 -14.13 -20.79 0.88
C LEU A 400 -15.10 -21.69 1.66
N GLU A 401 -16.02 -21.12 2.43
CA GLU A 401 -17.01 -21.88 3.20
C GLU A 401 -17.99 -22.59 2.27
N ARG A 402 -18.49 -21.90 1.24
CA ARG A 402 -19.49 -22.44 0.30
C ARG A 402 -19.03 -23.71 -0.42
N TYR A 403 -17.75 -23.79 -0.78
CA TYR A 403 -17.17 -24.94 -1.48
C TYR A 403 -16.08 -25.67 -0.67
N LYS A 404 -16.15 -25.55 0.66
CA LYS A 404 -15.16 -26.05 1.62
C LYS A 404 -14.69 -27.47 1.38
N GLU A 405 -15.62 -28.37 1.03
CA GLU A 405 -15.34 -29.80 0.83
C GLU A 405 -14.87 -30.13 -0.59
N ARG A 406 -14.96 -29.19 -1.54
CA ARG A 406 -14.45 -29.36 -2.91
C ARG A 406 -13.05 -28.80 -3.09
N TRP A 407 -12.64 -27.81 -2.29
CA TRP A 407 -11.30 -27.24 -2.38
C TRP A 407 -10.21 -28.24 -2.01
N ASP A 408 -9.11 -28.24 -2.79
CA ASP A 408 -7.87 -28.90 -2.36
C ASP A 408 -7.10 -27.98 -1.43
N TRP A 409 -7.21 -28.24 -0.14
CA TRP A 409 -6.56 -27.47 0.92
C TRP A 409 -5.03 -27.49 0.83
N SER A 410 -4.48 -28.52 0.19
CA SER A 410 -3.04 -28.62 -0.11
C SER A 410 -2.60 -27.51 -1.05
N SER A 411 -3.33 -27.34 -2.16
CA SER A 411 -3.13 -26.31 -3.16
C SER A 411 -3.45 -24.92 -2.63
N LEU A 412 -4.53 -24.77 -1.87
CA LEU A 412 -4.87 -23.51 -1.20
C LEU A 412 -3.72 -23.05 -0.28
N SER A 413 -3.06 -23.97 0.44
CA SER A 413 -1.91 -23.63 1.30
C SER A 413 -0.73 -22.98 0.53
N LEU A 414 -0.60 -23.24 -0.78
CA LEU A 414 0.41 -22.65 -1.66
C LEU A 414 -0.09 -21.45 -2.47
N ASN A 415 -1.37 -21.11 -2.34
CA ASN A 415 -2.00 -20.07 -3.14
C ASN A 415 -1.74 -18.69 -2.53
N ALA A 416 -0.92 -17.88 -3.22
CA ALA A 416 -0.63 -16.51 -2.80
C ALA A 416 -1.80 -15.53 -3.00
N GLY A 417 -2.84 -15.92 -3.75
CA GLY A 417 -4.01 -15.08 -4.03
C GLY A 417 -5.11 -15.13 -2.97
N LEU A 418 -4.97 -15.98 -1.94
CA LEU A 418 -5.94 -16.04 -0.83
C LEU A 418 -5.84 -14.79 0.07
N PRO A 419 -6.95 -14.38 0.71
CA PRO A 419 -6.98 -13.30 1.67
C PRO A 419 -6.42 -13.78 3.01
N TRP A 420 -5.12 -14.06 3.06
CA TRP A 420 -4.44 -14.57 4.25
C TRP A 420 -4.65 -13.65 5.45
N SER A 421 -5.25 -14.18 6.52
CA SER A 421 -5.51 -13.48 7.78
C SER A 421 -5.47 -14.47 8.95
N VAL A 422 -5.28 -13.97 10.18
CA VAL A 422 -5.34 -14.81 11.38
C VAL A 422 -6.70 -15.49 11.52
N GLU A 423 -7.78 -14.78 11.18
CA GLU A 423 -9.15 -15.33 11.15
C GLU A 423 -9.27 -16.50 10.18
N LEU A 424 -8.75 -16.37 8.95
CA LEU A 424 -8.76 -17.43 7.95
C LEU A 424 -7.97 -18.65 8.41
N LEU A 425 -6.80 -18.41 9.02
CA LEU A 425 -5.91 -19.46 9.50
C LEU A 425 -6.54 -20.24 10.66
N GLU A 426 -7.12 -19.57 11.65
CA GLU A 426 -7.77 -20.22 12.79
C GLU A 426 -9.06 -20.93 12.38
N ARG A 427 -9.90 -20.32 11.53
CA ARG A 427 -11.17 -20.90 11.08
C ARG A 427 -11.00 -22.25 10.38
N TYR A 428 -9.88 -22.44 9.67
CA TYR A 428 -9.57 -23.69 8.94
C TYR A 428 -8.27 -24.36 9.41
N LYS A 429 -7.87 -24.14 10.67
CA LYS A 429 -6.58 -24.57 11.25
C LYS A 429 -6.18 -26.01 10.94
N ASN A 430 -7.17 -26.91 10.96
CA ASN A 430 -6.96 -28.35 10.78
C ASN A 430 -6.95 -28.80 9.31
N ARG A 431 -7.21 -27.91 8.36
CA ARG A 431 -7.21 -28.22 6.92
C ARG A 431 -5.97 -27.71 6.20
N TRP A 432 -5.24 -26.74 6.79
CA TRP A 432 -4.02 -26.21 6.19
C TRP A 432 -2.87 -27.22 6.19
N ARG A 433 -2.12 -27.26 5.08
CA ARG A 433 -0.83 -27.93 5.00
C ARG A 433 0.29 -26.94 5.34
N TRP A 434 0.59 -26.83 6.62
CA TRP A 434 1.55 -25.87 7.17
C TRP A 434 2.95 -25.95 6.54
N GLN A 435 3.43 -27.15 6.18
CA GLN A 435 4.71 -27.34 5.47
C GLN A 435 4.73 -26.79 4.05
N ALA A 436 3.57 -26.70 3.38
CA ALA A 436 3.46 -26.13 2.05
C ALA A 436 3.36 -24.60 2.13
N PHE A 437 2.61 -24.08 3.11
CA PHE A 437 2.46 -22.65 3.37
C PHE A 437 3.81 -21.92 3.55
N SER A 438 4.79 -22.55 4.20
CA SER A 438 6.13 -21.97 4.37
C SER A 438 6.90 -21.75 3.05
N ARG A 439 6.52 -22.39 1.94
CA ARG A 439 7.17 -22.28 0.62
C ARG A 439 6.44 -21.35 -0.36
N ASN A 440 5.44 -20.61 0.12
CA ASN A 440 4.55 -19.79 -0.69
C ASN A 440 5.25 -18.54 -1.27
N LYS A 441 4.95 -18.16 -2.53
CA LYS A 441 5.46 -16.93 -3.19
C LYS A 441 5.05 -15.64 -2.47
N PHE A 442 4.19 -15.73 -1.46
CA PHE A 442 3.98 -14.72 -0.44
C PHE A 442 5.29 -14.02 -0.04
N TRP A 443 6.46 -14.68 0.03
CA TRP A 443 7.75 -14.06 0.41
C TRP A 443 8.36 -13.03 -0.57
N ALA A 444 7.95 -12.98 -1.83
CA ALA A 444 8.69 -12.29 -2.90
C ALA A 444 8.80 -10.75 -2.76
N PHE A 445 7.99 -10.12 -1.90
CA PHE A 445 7.98 -8.68 -1.66
C PHE A 445 8.66 -8.28 -0.33
N LEU A 446 9.64 -9.08 0.10
CA LEU A 446 10.48 -8.79 1.26
C LEU A 446 11.47 -7.64 0.93
N ARG A 447 11.61 -6.70 1.87
CA ARG A 447 12.53 -5.57 1.84
C ARG A 447 13.23 -5.48 3.19
N LEU A 448 14.54 -5.66 3.18
CA LEU A 448 15.44 -5.52 4.32
C LEU A 448 16.12 -4.16 4.27
N GLN A 449 16.57 -3.67 5.42
CA GLN A 449 17.46 -2.51 5.50
C GLN A 449 18.92 -2.96 5.50
N ASP A 450 19.86 -2.08 5.13
CA ASP A 450 21.32 -2.39 5.09
C ASP A 450 21.84 -2.98 6.41
N PHE A 451 21.29 -2.57 7.55
CA PHE A 451 21.69 -3.13 8.86
C PHE A 451 21.29 -4.61 9.03
N ASP A 452 20.12 -5.01 8.51
CA ASP A 452 19.68 -6.42 8.55
C ASP A 452 20.59 -7.28 7.66
N ILE A 453 21.05 -6.72 6.53
CA ILE A 453 21.99 -7.37 5.61
C ILE A 453 23.36 -7.57 6.30
N ILE A 454 23.89 -6.55 6.97
CA ILE A 454 25.16 -6.62 7.70
C ILE A 454 25.10 -7.65 8.82
N GLU A 455 24.02 -7.67 9.61
CA GLU A 455 23.86 -8.63 10.72
C GLU A 455 23.86 -10.08 10.22
N ILE A 456 23.21 -10.34 9.07
CA ILE A 456 23.14 -11.66 8.46
C ILE A 456 24.50 -12.08 7.88
N MET A 457 25.22 -11.17 7.20
CA MET A 457 26.55 -11.43 6.63
C MET A 457 27.63 -11.66 7.69
N GLU A 458 27.62 -10.90 8.79
CA GLU A 458 28.59 -11.05 9.89
C GLU A 458 28.40 -12.35 10.70
N LYS A 459 27.17 -12.87 10.78
CA LYS A 459 26.90 -14.19 11.37
C LYS A 459 27.36 -15.34 10.46
N ALA A 460 27.40 -15.15 9.14
CA ALA A 460 27.83 -16.16 8.17
C ALA A 460 29.37 -16.32 8.12
N ASN A 461 30.13 -15.30 8.48
CA ASN A 461 31.60 -15.28 8.40
C ASN A 461 32.32 -15.89 9.63
N ARG A 462 31.62 -16.59 10.51
CA ARG A 462 32.22 -17.33 11.64
C ARG A 462 32.61 -18.74 11.20
N PRO A 463 33.84 -19.21 11.47
CA PRO A 463 34.23 -20.59 11.13
C PRO A 463 33.32 -21.60 11.84
N LYS A 464 32.88 -22.63 11.12
CA LYS A 464 32.13 -23.76 11.69
C LYS A 464 32.98 -24.42 12.78
N ALA A 465 32.63 -24.18 14.04
CA ALA A 465 33.14 -24.97 15.14
C ALA A 465 32.59 -26.40 15.00
N ASP A 466 33.47 -27.39 15.17
CA ASP A 466 33.17 -28.82 15.14
C ASP A 466 31.91 -29.18 15.92
N THR A 467 30.81 -29.45 15.21
CA THR A 467 29.62 -30.06 15.81
C THR A 467 29.81 -31.57 15.89
N LYS A 468 30.66 -32.03 16.81
CA LYS A 468 30.39 -33.30 17.47
C LYS A 468 29.31 -33.05 18.51
N THR A 469 28.11 -33.54 18.20
CA THR A 469 27.01 -33.85 19.13
C THR A 469 27.08 -33.12 20.47
N GLN A 470 26.57 -31.89 20.50
CA GLN A 470 26.05 -31.33 21.73
C GLN A 470 24.53 -31.25 21.59
N PRO A 471 23.76 -31.81 22.54
CA PRO A 471 22.32 -31.64 22.54
C PRO A 471 22.02 -30.14 22.64
N LEU A 472 20.97 -29.72 21.91
CA LEU A 472 20.36 -28.40 21.98
C LEU A 472 20.43 -27.88 23.43
N PRO A 473 20.97 -26.67 23.68
CA PRO A 473 20.79 -26.05 24.97
C PRO A 473 19.29 -25.96 25.19
N SER A 474 18.83 -26.62 26.24
CA SER A 474 17.54 -26.38 26.86
C SER A 474 17.52 -24.90 27.27
N ILE A 475 17.15 -24.03 26.34
CA ILE A 475 16.74 -22.68 26.65
C ILE A 475 15.27 -22.77 27.09
N TYR A 476 15.06 -23.45 28.22
CA TYR A 476 14.14 -22.92 29.21
C TYR A 476 14.73 -21.59 29.67
N LEU A 477 14.46 -20.53 28.91
CA LEU A 477 14.42 -19.21 29.52
C LEU A 477 13.25 -19.29 30.50
N ALA A 478 13.57 -19.29 31.79
CA ALA A 478 12.60 -19.03 32.82
C ALA A 478 11.78 -17.79 32.40
N PRO A 479 10.45 -17.80 32.58
CA PRO A 479 9.60 -16.74 32.09
C PRO A 479 9.91 -15.45 32.86
N HIS A 480 10.74 -14.58 32.28
CA HIS A 480 10.47 -13.16 32.40
C HIS A 480 9.32 -12.90 31.44
N SER A 481 8.12 -12.98 32.00
CA SER A 481 6.83 -12.75 31.36
C SER A 481 6.88 -11.54 30.42
N ILE A 482 6.76 -11.78 29.12
CA ILE A 482 6.05 -10.85 28.25
C ILE A 482 4.59 -10.99 28.68
N ASP A 483 4.18 -10.15 29.62
CA ASP A 483 2.80 -10.10 30.07
C ASP A 483 1.97 -9.41 28.98
N GLU A 484 1.10 -10.16 28.31
CA GLU A 484 0.08 -9.61 27.40
C GLU A 484 -0.84 -8.59 28.12
N ARG A 485 -0.78 -8.51 29.45
CA ARG A 485 -1.47 -7.54 30.30
C ARG A 485 -0.52 -6.70 31.16
N ALA A 486 0.69 -6.36 30.69
CA ALA A 486 1.57 -5.43 31.40
C ALA A 486 0.81 -4.12 31.72
N LYS A 487 0.30 -4.01 32.94
CA LYS A 487 -0.37 -2.81 33.43
C LYS A 487 0.71 -1.76 33.68
N PRO A 488 0.45 -0.48 33.37
CA PRO A 488 1.40 0.57 33.72
C PRO A 488 1.72 0.48 35.23
N PRO A 489 2.97 0.76 35.64
CA PRO A 489 3.36 0.77 37.04
C PRO A 489 2.33 1.52 37.89
N ARG A 490 1.98 0.91 39.03
CA ARG A 490 0.91 1.41 39.90
C ARG A 490 1.36 2.73 40.52
N SER A 491 0.62 3.79 40.22
CA SER A 491 0.62 5.02 41.00
C SER A 491 -0.52 4.96 42.01
N ASP A 492 -0.25 5.37 43.25
CA ASP A 492 -1.31 5.68 44.20
C ASP A 492 -2.12 6.83 43.61
N GLY A 493 -3.41 6.59 43.34
CA GLY A 493 -4.24 7.53 42.61
C GLY A 493 -4.36 8.86 43.34
N PHE A 494 -4.46 9.94 42.56
CA PHE A 494 -4.55 11.29 43.10
C PHE A 494 -5.99 11.80 43.00
N GLN A 495 -6.59 12.14 44.14
CA GLN A 495 -7.91 12.77 44.16
C GLN A 495 -7.83 14.21 43.67
N PHE A 496 -8.46 14.50 42.53
CA PHE A 496 -8.63 15.86 42.01
C PHE A 496 -10.07 16.06 41.55
N GLY A 497 -10.76 17.05 42.11
CA GLY A 497 -12.21 17.13 42.00
C GLY A 497 -12.88 15.91 42.65
N SER A 498 -13.85 15.33 41.95
CA SER A 498 -14.60 14.15 42.38
C SER A 498 -13.94 12.81 42.01
N ARG A 499 -12.78 12.83 41.32
CA ARG A 499 -12.18 11.64 40.70
C ARG A 499 -10.79 11.33 41.24
N GLU A 500 -10.49 10.04 41.29
CA GLU A 500 -9.15 9.51 41.54
C GLU A 500 -8.45 9.25 40.19
N ILE A 501 -7.39 9.99 39.88
CA ILE A 501 -6.62 9.82 38.66
C ILE A 501 -5.34 9.06 38.96
N GLY A 502 -5.17 7.89 38.35
CA GLY A 502 -3.95 7.11 38.46
C GLY A 502 -2.72 7.91 38.01
N HIS A 503 -2.64 8.28 36.75
CA HIS A 503 -1.48 8.96 36.18
C HIS A 503 -1.87 9.80 34.95
N LEU A 504 -0.96 10.67 34.55
CA LEU A 504 -0.99 11.31 33.24
C LEU A 504 0.06 10.66 32.34
N VAL A 505 -0.08 10.81 31.02
CA VAL A 505 0.87 10.26 30.05
C VAL A 505 1.39 11.33 29.11
N HIS A 506 2.64 11.17 28.69
CA HIS A 506 3.29 12.00 27.67
C HIS A 506 4.05 11.12 26.69
N PHE A 507 3.68 11.12 25.42
CA PHE A 507 4.42 10.40 24.38
C PHE A 507 5.47 11.31 23.75
N THR A 508 6.66 10.77 23.49
CA THR A 508 7.78 11.50 22.87
C THR A 508 8.72 10.53 22.15
N GLN A 509 9.59 11.04 21.29
CA GLN A 509 10.69 10.27 20.71
C GLN A 509 11.68 9.89 21.83
N ALA A 510 12.18 8.66 21.81
CA ALA A 510 13.02 8.12 22.89
C ALA A 510 14.37 8.85 23.03
N GLU A 511 14.87 9.47 21.96
CA GLU A 511 16.07 10.32 21.99
C GLU A 511 15.92 11.53 22.91
N ASN A 512 14.69 12.00 23.15
CA ASN A 512 14.44 13.11 24.06
C ASN A 512 14.62 12.71 25.55
N LEU A 513 14.71 11.41 25.87
CA LEU A 513 14.78 10.92 27.25
C LEU A 513 15.93 11.52 28.03
N ALA A 514 17.15 11.57 27.48
CA ALA A 514 18.30 12.13 28.19
C ALA A 514 18.06 13.59 28.62
N SER A 515 17.53 14.39 27.70
CA SER A 515 17.19 15.79 27.96
C SER A 515 16.05 15.93 28.97
N ILE A 516 15.00 15.12 28.85
CA ILE A 516 13.84 15.12 29.75
C ILE A 516 14.26 14.71 31.17
N MET A 517 15.10 13.69 31.32
CA MET A 517 15.56 13.23 32.63
C MET A 517 16.49 14.24 33.31
N GLN A 518 17.26 15.01 32.54
CA GLN A 518 18.10 16.07 33.06
C GLN A 518 17.32 17.35 33.38
N ASN A 519 16.43 17.79 32.49
CA ASN A 519 15.86 19.13 32.50
C ASN A 519 14.38 19.18 32.85
N GLY A 520 13.69 18.04 32.90
CA GLY A 520 12.23 17.92 32.99
C GLY A 520 11.55 18.07 31.64
N ILE A 521 10.25 17.81 31.58
CA ILE A 521 9.46 18.08 30.38
C ILE A 521 9.23 19.59 30.30
N LEU A 522 9.80 20.21 29.27
CA LEU A 522 9.77 21.64 29.01
C LEU A 522 8.98 21.91 27.73
N SER A 523 8.30 23.06 27.70
CA SER A 523 7.65 23.53 26.48
C SER A 523 8.67 23.84 25.39
N VAL A 524 8.26 23.73 24.12
CA VAL A 524 9.10 24.02 22.95
C VAL A 524 9.74 25.41 23.04
N SER A 525 8.99 26.42 23.50
CA SER A 525 9.54 27.77 23.68
C SER A 525 10.62 27.84 24.77
N SER A 526 10.48 27.05 25.84
CA SER A 526 11.46 26.98 26.91
C SER A 526 12.73 26.22 26.50
N LEU A 527 12.60 25.15 25.70
CA LEU A 527 13.73 24.44 25.12
C LEU A 527 14.54 25.35 24.18
N ARG A 528 13.85 26.08 23.29
CA ARG A 528 14.49 27.05 22.37
C ARG A 528 15.19 28.18 23.11
N ARG A 529 14.55 28.80 24.11
CA ARG A 529 15.17 29.87 24.92
C ARG A 529 16.42 29.42 25.67
N ARG A 530 16.50 28.14 26.04
CA ARG A 530 17.61 27.56 26.80
C ARG A 530 18.68 26.90 25.90
N GLY A 531 18.51 26.93 24.58
CA GLY A 531 19.43 26.31 23.63
C GLY A 531 19.55 24.79 23.77
N ILE A 532 18.53 24.12 24.34
CA ILE A 532 18.54 22.67 24.54
C ILE A 532 18.15 22.01 23.24
N SER A 533 18.96 21.08 22.74
CA SER A 533 18.62 20.27 21.56
C SER A 533 17.50 19.29 21.89
N PHE A 534 16.49 19.23 21.01
CA PHE A 534 15.36 18.30 21.12
C PHE A 534 14.83 17.97 19.72
N ARG A 535 14.17 16.82 19.60
CA ARG A 535 13.42 16.47 18.39
C ARG A 535 11.95 16.87 18.55
N GLN A 536 11.41 17.53 17.54
CA GLN A 536 10.04 18.02 17.52
C GLN A 536 9.22 17.17 16.53
N ASN A 537 8.10 16.62 17.01
CA ASN A 537 7.22 15.77 16.19
C ASN A 537 6.50 16.56 15.07
N ASP A 538 6.25 17.85 15.29
CA ASP A 538 5.56 18.75 14.34
C ASP A 538 6.40 20.01 14.11
N ILE A 539 7.05 20.12 12.96
CA ILE A 539 7.88 21.27 12.57
C ILE A 539 7.01 22.53 12.35
N SER A 540 5.70 22.37 12.12
CA SER A 540 4.73 23.42 11.75
C SER A 540 3.48 23.42 12.64
N ARG A 541 3.62 23.66 13.95
CA ARG A 541 2.46 23.86 14.83
C ARG A 541 1.77 25.21 14.59
N TYR A 542 0.61 25.17 13.94
CA TYR A 542 -0.31 26.32 13.76
C TYR A 542 -1.23 26.58 14.98
N ASP A 543 -0.99 25.95 16.14
CA ASP A 543 -1.85 26.01 17.33
C ASP A 543 -1.55 27.20 18.29
N TYR A 544 -0.56 28.03 17.97
CA TYR A 544 -0.16 29.23 18.74
C TYR A 544 0.19 28.98 20.24
N GLN A 545 0.37 27.73 20.70
CA GLN A 545 0.66 27.42 22.12
C GLN A 545 1.98 26.65 22.33
N ILE A 546 3.07 27.15 21.73
CA ILE A 546 4.45 26.67 21.97
C ILE A 546 4.94 26.82 23.42
N ASN A 547 4.15 27.49 24.27
CA ASN A 547 4.45 27.78 25.67
C ASN A 547 4.00 26.68 26.64
N ALA A 548 3.30 25.64 26.19
CA ALA A 548 2.86 24.53 27.02
C ALA A 548 3.35 23.17 26.51
N SER A 549 3.48 22.21 27.43
CA SER A 549 3.68 20.78 27.16
C SER A 549 2.34 20.06 27.17
N SER A 550 2.13 19.16 26.22
CA SER A 550 0.90 18.36 26.08
C SER A 550 0.97 17.09 26.93
N LEU A 551 -0.09 16.80 27.67
CA LEU A 551 -0.30 15.56 28.42
C LEU A 551 -1.69 14.99 28.11
N SER A 552 -1.84 13.68 28.30
CA SER A 552 -3.15 13.01 28.27
C SER A 552 -3.45 12.39 29.65
N ILE A 553 -4.73 12.23 29.98
CA ILE A 553 -5.16 11.50 31.19
C ILE A 553 -5.21 10.01 30.84
N THR A 554 -4.52 9.17 31.62
CA THR A 554 -4.50 7.69 31.59
C THR A 554 -4.11 6.95 30.29
N HIS A 555 -4.41 7.49 29.10
CA HIS A 555 -4.08 6.90 27.80
C HIS A 555 -3.66 7.99 26.82
N PRO A 556 -2.68 7.78 25.92
CA PRO A 556 -2.28 8.79 24.96
C PRO A 556 -3.42 9.17 24.01
N ASN A 557 -3.32 10.35 23.39
CA ASN A 557 -4.13 10.69 22.23
C ASN A 557 -3.80 9.72 21.08
N GLU A 558 -4.48 8.58 21.03
CA GLU A 558 -4.14 7.43 20.18
C GLU A 558 -4.09 7.80 18.70
N LYS A 559 -4.98 8.68 18.24
CA LYS A 559 -5.05 9.13 16.84
C LYS A 559 -3.82 9.96 16.47
N LEU A 560 -3.43 10.89 17.35
CA LEU A 560 -2.27 11.74 17.13
C LEU A 560 -0.97 10.94 17.28
N PHE A 561 -0.89 10.08 18.29
CA PHE A 561 0.28 9.28 18.56
C PHE A 561 0.52 8.26 17.45
N TYR A 562 -0.52 7.55 16.99
CA TYR A 562 -0.42 6.64 15.85
C TYR A 562 0.03 7.37 14.58
N LYS A 563 -0.54 8.56 14.29
CA LYS A 563 -0.10 9.37 13.14
C LYS A 563 1.41 9.60 13.15
N TRP A 564 1.97 10.06 14.26
CA TRP A 564 3.41 10.37 14.35
C TRP A 564 4.29 9.13 14.26
N ARG A 565 3.90 8.02 14.89
CA ARG A 565 4.63 6.75 14.76
C ARG A 565 4.67 6.23 13.32
N MET A 566 3.64 6.52 12.53
CA MET A 566 3.56 6.09 11.13
C MET A 566 4.26 7.06 10.15
N GLU A 567 4.51 8.30 10.56
CA GLU A 567 5.18 9.30 9.71
C GLU A 567 6.68 8.98 9.54
N ASP A 568 7.30 8.45 10.59
CA ASP A 568 8.67 7.91 10.55
C ASP A 568 8.77 6.65 11.42
N PRO A 569 8.53 5.45 10.84
CA PRO A 569 8.59 4.19 11.57
C PRO A 569 9.99 3.77 12.02
N SER A 570 11.04 4.50 11.63
CA SER A 570 12.42 4.24 12.08
C SER A 570 12.72 4.84 13.46
N GLN A 571 11.87 5.76 13.93
CA GLN A 571 12.03 6.42 15.22
C GLN A 571 11.58 5.53 16.37
N ASP A 572 12.38 5.50 17.43
CA ASP A 572 12.00 4.88 18.68
C ASP A 572 11.07 5.81 19.47
N TRP A 573 9.95 5.27 19.96
CA TRP A 573 8.98 6.03 20.74
C TRP A 573 8.90 5.54 22.17
N VAL A 574 8.57 6.46 23.08
CA VAL A 574 8.37 6.16 24.50
C VAL A 574 7.15 6.91 25.04
N VAL A 575 6.37 6.22 25.87
CA VAL A 575 5.28 6.84 26.64
C VAL A 575 5.74 6.97 28.09
N LEU A 576 5.85 8.21 28.56
CA LEU A 576 6.20 8.54 29.94
C LEU A 576 4.96 8.57 30.82
N LEU A 577 5.06 7.96 31.99
CA LEU A 577 4.03 7.97 33.02
C LEU A 577 4.34 9.08 34.02
N ILE A 578 3.40 9.99 34.20
CA ILE A 578 3.55 11.21 34.99
C ILE A 578 2.66 11.11 36.23
N GLU A 579 3.26 11.43 37.37
CA GLU A 579 2.60 11.46 38.67
C GLU A 579 1.42 12.44 38.67
N SER A 580 0.24 11.95 39.08
CA SER A 580 -1.02 12.68 39.02
C SER A 580 -1.11 13.83 40.04
N SER A 581 -0.19 13.92 41.00
CA SER A 581 -0.05 15.08 41.90
C SER A 581 0.22 16.39 41.14
N ILE A 582 0.66 16.32 39.88
CA ILE A 582 0.76 17.48 38.98
C ILE A 582 -0.57 18.23 38.80
N LEU A 583 -1.72 17.56 38.96
CA LEU A 583 -3.05 18.17 38.84
C LEU A 583 -3.29 19.28 39.87
N ARG A 584 -2.58 19.29 41.01
CA ARG A 584 -2.65 20.40 42.00
C ARG A 584 -2.10 21.73 41.46
N ARG A 585 -1.35 21.72 40.35
CA ARG A 585 -0.71 22.92 39.81
C ARG A 585 -1.75 23.86 39.23
N ARG A 586 -1.64 25.15 39.59
CA ARG A 586 -2.58 26.20 39.18
C ARG A 586 -2.45 26.61 37.70
N ASP A 587 -1.47 26.07 36.99
CA ASP A 587 -1.15 26.46 35.62
C ASP A 587 -1.28 25.28 34.64
N LEU A 588 -2.40 24.56 34.76
CA LEU A 588 -2.86 23.57 33.81
C LEU A 588 -4.12 24.07 33.11
N ALA A 589 -4.25 23.79 31.81
CA ALA A 589 -5.51 23.96 31.09
C ALA A 589 -6.04 22.62 30.59
N PHE A 590 -7.32 22.39 30.81
CA PHE A 590 -8.04 21.15 30.54
C PHE A 590 -8.89 21.31 29.28
N ASN A 591 -8.73 20.40 28.33
CA ASN A 591 -9.42 20.44 27.03
C ASN A 591 -10.25 19.20 26.81
N ILE A 592 -11.55 19.39 26.60
CA ILE A 592 -12.50 18.30 26.34
C ILE A 592 -12.29 17.63 24.97
N HIS A 593 -11.62 18.33 24.05
CA HIS A 593 -11.16 17.84 22.75
C HIS A 593 -9.66 18.18 22.59
N ASN A 594 -9.06 17.84 21.45
CA ASN A 594 -7.70 18.28 21.11
C ASN A 594 -7.58 19.81 21.24
N ALA A 595 -6.51 20.34 21.85
CA ALA A 595 -6.39 21.78 22.09
C ALA A 595 -6.32 22.62 20.81
N ALA A 596 -5.91 22.02 19.68
CA ALA A 596 -5.89 22.66 18.37
C ALA A 596 -7.27 22.72 17.68
N ASP A 597 -8.29 22.05 18.22
CA ASP A 597 -9.66 22.13 17.69
C ASP A 597 -10.20 23.56 17.80
N LYS A 598 -10.90 24.06 16.77
CA LYS A 598 -11.50 25.40 16.77
C LYS A 598 -12.42 25.64 17.96
N ARG A 599 -13.12 24.61 18.44
CA ARG A 599 -14.02 24.66 19.60
C ARG A 599 -13.27 24.91 20.91
N MET A 600 -11.99 24.51 20.98
CA MET A 600 -11.13 24.69 22.15
C MET A 600 -10.24 25.92 22.04
N SER A 601 -9.62 26.12 20.88
CA SER A 601 -8.72 27.26 20.62
C SER A 601 -9.44 28.61 20.64
N SER A 602 -10.75 28.66 20.36
CA SER A 602 -11.55 29.88 20.47
C SER A 602 -11.99 30.23 21.90
N ARG A 603 -11.81 29.32 22.88
CA ARG A 603 -12.18 29.58 24.29
C ARG A 603 -11.04 30.26 25.03
N PRO A 604 -11.31 31.29 25.87
CA PRO A 604 -10.28 31.95 26.65
C PRO A 604 -9.63 30.97 27.63
N LEU A 605 -8.32 31.11 27.85
CA LEU A 605 -7.53 30.20 28.70
C LEU A 605 -8.11 30.11 30.12
N SER A 606 -8.63 31.20 30.68
CA SER A 606 -9.26 31.21 32.02
C SER A 606 -10.46 30.25 32.12
N ALA A 607 -11.24 30.10 31.04
CA ALA A 607 -12.38 29.20 30.99
C ALA A 607 -12.00 27.72 30.79
N ARG A 608 -10.69 27.43 30.64
CA ARG A 608 -10.11 26.09 30.48
C ARG A 608 -9.31 25.68 31.72
N LYS A 609 -9.34 26.48 32.80
CA LYS A 609 -8.60 26.21 34.05
C LYS A 609 -9.58 25.83 35.18
N GLY A 610 -9.02 25.23 36.24
CA GLY A 610 -9.76 24.91 37.45
C GLY A 610 -10.49 23.56 37.40
N VAL A 611 -11.13 23.22 38.52
CA VAL A 611 -11.78 21.93 38.74
C VAL A 611 -12.96 21.73 37.77
N ASP A 612 -13.74 22.77 37.48
CA ASP A 612 -14.88 22.66 36.56
C ASP A 612 -14.45 22.30 35.13
N ALA A 613 -13.34 22.90 34.65
CA ALA A 613 -12.79 22.57 33.34
C ALA A 613 -12.20 21.16 33.29
N PHE A 614 -11.62 20.69 34.40
CA PHE A 614 -11.15 19.32 34.55
C PHE A 614 -12.32 18.32 34.53
N GLU A 615 -13.36 18.54 35.34
CA GLU A 615 -14.55 17.67 35.37
C GLU A 615 -15.26 17.64 34.01
N GLY A 616 -15.23 18.76 33.27
CA GLY A 616 -15.73 18.84 31.90
C GLY A 616 -15.09 17.83 30.93
N MET A 617 -13.85 17.37 31.18
CA MET A 617 -13.20 16.34 30.33
C MET A 617 -13.87 14.96 30.44
N PHE A 618 -14.69 14.76 31.47
CA PHE A 618 -15.40 13.53 31.78
C PHE A 618 -16.92 13.68 31.63
N ALA A 619 -17.41 14.86 31.21
CA ALA A 619 -18.82 15.06 30.92
C ALA A 619 -19.24 14.30 29.65
N GLU A 620 -20.53 13.98 29.55
CA GLU A 620 -21.11 13.48 28.29
C GLU A 620 -20.98 14.56 27.21
N ILE A 621 -20.70 14.16 25.97
CA ILE A 621 -20.51 15.06 24.84
C ILE A 621 -21.58 14.77 23.80
N ASP A 622 -22.34 15.79 23.40
CA ASP A 622 -23.37 15.65 22.38
C ASP A 622 -22.78 15.11 21.06
N GLY A 623 -23.37 14.03 20.54
CA GLY A 623 -22.91 13.34 19.34
C GLY A 623 -21.83 12.26 19.59
N PHE A 624 -21.41 12.05 20.83
CA PHE A 624 -20.62 10.89 21.25
C PHE A 624 -21.54 9.82 21.85
N ALA A 625 -21.13 8.55 21.76
CA ALA A 625 -21.78 7.48 22.52
C ALA A 625 -21.61 7.72 24.02
N LYS A 626 -22.57 7.28 24.83
CA LYS A 626 -22.54 7.54 26.27
C LYS A 626 -21.32 6.87 26.91
N ARG A 627 -20.80 7.46 27.99
CA ARG A 627 -19.61 6.90 28.68
C ARG A 627 -19.80 5.45 29.14
N ALA A 628 -21.01 5.11 29.58
CA ALA A 628 -21.38 3.76 29.97
C ALA A 628 -21.38 2.76 28.78
N GLU A 629 -21.84 3.19 27.60
CA GLU A 629 -21.84 2.38 26.38
C GLU A 629 -20.42 2.13 25.88
N LEU A 630 -19.54 3.10 26.09
CA LEU A 630 -18.11 3.00 25.77
C LEU A 630 -17.31 2.25 26.85
N GLY A 631 -17.91 1.76 27.94
CA GLY A 631 -17.18 1.04 29.00
C GLY A 631 -16.04 1.86 29.63
N LEU A 632 -16.16 3.18 29.67
CA LEU A 632 -15.14 4.08 30.21
C LEU A 632 -15.05 3.96 31.72
N ARG A 633 -13.83 3.88 32.26
CA ARG A 633 -13.62 3.98 33.71
C ARG A 633 -13.82 5.42 34.16
N ASP A 634 -14.03 5.62 35.46
CA ASP A 634 -14.23 6.95 36.04
C ASP A 634 -13.05 7.91 35.79
N GLN A 635 -11.85 7.36 35.62
CA GLN A 635 -10.63 8.12 35.33
C GLN A 635 -10.35 8.33 33.83
N ASP A 636 -11.16 7.77 32.92
CA ASP A 636 -10.94 7.91 31.48
C ASP A 636 -11.77 9.08 30.91
N THR A 637 -11.13 9.97 30.15
CA THR A 637 -11.81 11.12 29.51
C THR A 637 -12.84 10.66 28.47
N THR A 638 -13.90 11.43 28.27
CA THR A 638 -14.96 11.07 27.32
C THR A 638 -14.43 11.03 25.89
N ASP A 639 -13.69 12.06 25.48
CA ASP A 639 -12.93 12.07 24.22
C ASP A 639 -11.50 11.56 24.46
N VAL A 640 -11.05 10.58 23.68
CA VAL A 640 -9.66 10.08 23.68
C VAL A 640 -8.65 11.14 23.19
N GLN A 641 -9.14 12.17 22.49
CA GLN A 641 -8.33 13.29 22.03
C GLN A 641 -8.25 14.45 23.04
N ALA A 642 -8.90 14.33 24.20
CA ALA A 642 -8.83 15.30 25.28
C ALA A 642 -7.36 15.50 25.74
N GLU A 643 -7.03 16.74 26.11
CA GLU A 643 -5.64 17.14 26.29
C GLU A 643 -5.48 18.07 27.49
N VAL A 644 -4.44 17.83 28.28
CA VAL A 644 -4.02 18.70 29.39
C VAL A 644 -2.78 19.46 28.96
N LEU A 645 -2.85 20.79 29.01
CA LEU A 645 -1.71 21.65 28.70
C LEU A 645 -1.04 22.11 29.99
N ALA A 646 0.23 21.76 30.16
CA ALA A 646 1.06 22.18 31.28
C ALA A 646 1.95 23.36 30.86
N PHE A 647 1.73 24.53 31.43
CA PHE A 647 2.49 25.76 31.11
C PHE A 647 3.81 25.88 31.89
N GLN A 648 4.01 25.03 32.89
CA GLN A 648 5.20 24.97 33.72
C GLN A 648 6.03 23.71 33.47
N LYS A 649 7.31 23.77 33.83
CA LYS A 649 8.24 22.62 33.80
C LYS A 649 7.66 21.46 34.61
N ILE A 650 7.63 20.27 34.03
CA ILE A 650 7.37 19.01 34.75
C ILE A 650 8.71 18.45 35.21
N GLU A 651 8.94 18.36 36.50
CA GLU A 651 10.22 17.93 37.05
C GLU A 651 10.45 16.43 36.80
N PRO A 652 11.69 15.99 36.55
CA PRO A 652 12.01 14.57 36.33
C PRO A 652 11.54 13.65 37.46
N ARG A 653 11.46 14.15 38.70
CA ARG A 653 10.97 13.38 39.86
C ARG A 653 9.49 12.97 39.74
N LEU A 654 8.71 13.67 38.92
CA LEU A 654 7.30 13.36 38.67
C LEU A 654 7.12 12.32 37.54
N ILE A 655 8.19 11.89 36.88
CA ILE A 655 8.16 10.81 35.90
C ILE A 655 8.32 9.50 36.67
N LEU A 656 7.26 8.69 36.70
CA LEU A 656 7.19 7.42 37.44
C LEU A 656 7.86 6.28 36.67
N GLY A 657 7.70 6.28 35.35
CA GLY A 657 8.12 5.18 34.52
C GLY A 657 7.97 5.46 33.03
N ALA A 658 8.36 4.48 32.22
CA ALA A 658 8.30 4.55 30.77
C ALA A 658 7.84 3.24 30.15
N VAL A 659 7.11 3.33 29.04
CA VAL A 659 6.65 2.19 28.25
C VAL A 659 7.21 2.29 26.83
N PHE A 660 7.80 1.20 26.35
CA PHE A 660 8.34 1.03 24.99
C PHE A 660 7.53 0.00 24.19
N ASP A 661 7.48 0.12 22.86
CA ASP A 661 6.86 -0.87 21.97
C ASP A 661 7.85 -1.83 21.29
N SER A 662 9.14 -1.74 21.67
CA SER A 662 10.22 -2.60 21.19
C SER A 662 11.23 -2.88 22.29
N LEU A 663 11.62 -4.15 22.43
CA LEU A 663 12.70 -4.56 23.34
C LEU A 663 14.04 -3.91 22.96
N GLY A 664 14.26 -3.62 21.68
CA GLY A 664 15.46 -2.92 21.21
C GLY A 664 15.52 -1.48 21.68
N ALA A 665 14.40 -0.74 21.56
CA ALA A 665 14.28 0.62 22.08
C ALA A 665 14.46 0.63 23.61
N MET A 666 13.77 -0.28 24.31
CA MET A 666 13.91 -0.42 25.76
C MET A 666 15.36 -0.66 26.17
N ALA A 667 16.08 -1.57 25.50
CA ALA A 667 17.48 -1.86 25.80
C ALA A 667 18.41 -0.67 25.54
N ARG A 668 18.15 0.15 24.51
CA ARG A 668 18.94 1.35 24.20
C ARG A 668 18.80 2.45 25.25
N TYR A 669 17.58 2.68 25.75
CA TYR A 669 17.27 3.87 26.55
C TYR A 669 17.00 3.61 28.04
N SER A 670 16.88 2.35 28.47
CA SER A 670 16.55 2.00 29.87
C SER A 670 17.52 2.60 30.89
N ASN A 671 18.82 2.61 30.57
CA ASN A 671 19.86 3.15 31.45
C ASN A 671 19.67 4.64 31.78
N ILE A 672 18.97 5.40 30.92
CA ILE A 672 18.73 6.84 31.11
C ILE A 672 17.65 7.08 32.18
N LEU A 673 16.74 6.14 32.37
CA LEU A 673 15.57 6.29 33.25
C LEU A 673 15.88 6.01 34.73
N GLY A 674 17.06 5.47 35.03
CA GLY A 674 17.48 5.12 36.39
C GLY A 674 16.59 4.03 37.00
N ASN A 675 16.26 4.16 38.28
CA ASN A 675 15.47 3.17 39.04
C ASN A 675 13.95 3.29 38.81
N ARG A 676 13.52 3.88 37.68
CA ARG A 676 12.09 4.02 37.35
C ARG A 676 11.54 2.73 36.78
N ASP A 677 10.22 2.58 36.86
CA ASP A 677 9.56 1.41 36.30
C ASP A 677 9.56 1.46 34.76
N ILE A 678 10.07 0.40 34.14
CA ILE A 678 10.17 0.28 32.69
C ILE A 678 9.42 -0.96 32.25
N SER A 679 8.61 -0.83 31.21
CA SER A 679 7.91 -1.95 30.60
C SER A 679 8.01 -1.89 29.08
N CYS A 680 7.89 -3.05 28.45
CA CYS A 680 7.79 -3.16 27.00
C CYS A 680 6.51 -3.91 26.64
N VAL A 681 5.75 -3.34 25.71
CA VAL A 681 4.52 -3.92 25.15
C VAL A 681 4.72 -4.30 23.69
N GLN A 682 3.84 -5.13 23.15
CA GLN A 682 3.87 -5.42 21.72
C GLN A 682 3.53 -4.17 20.89
N PRO A 683 4.03 -4.06 19.65
CA PRO A 683 3.65 -2.96 18.78
C PRO A 683 2.13 -2.84 18.61
N ASN A 684 1.61 -1.64 18.82
CA ASN A 684 0.18 -1.30 18.74
C ASN A 684 -0.72 -1.95 19.81
N THR A 685 -0.17 -2.36 20.96
CA THR A 685 -0.96 -2.77 22.13
C THR A 685 -0.72 -1.84 23.33
N GLY A 686 -1.54 -1.95 24.37
CA GLY A 686 -1.43 -1.11 25.56
C GLY A 686 -1.46 0.40 25.23
N LEU A 687 -0.55 1.18 25.81
CA LEU A 687 -0.45 2.64 25.56
C LEU A 687 -0.05 3.01 24.12
N PHE A 688 0.40 2.04 23.31
CA PHE A 688 0.70 2.23 21.89
C PHE A 688 -0.49 1.81 21.00
N GLY A 689 -1.51 1.18 21.56
CA GLY A 689 -2.72 0.73 20.89
C GLY A 689 -3.93 1.64 21.07
N VAL A 690 -5.05 1.17 20.53
CA VAL A 690 -6.36 1.78 20.79
C VAL A 690 -6.71 1.60 22.26
N ARG A 691 -7.29 2.64 22.89
CA ARG A 691 -7.76 2.59 24.27
C ARG A 691 -8.77 1.46 24.43
N GLU A 692 -8.38 0.43 25.19
CA GLU A 692 -9.25 -0.70 25.47
C GLU A 692 -10.34 -0.33 26.47
N TYR A 693 -11.57 -0.71 26.15
CA TYR A 693 -12.73 -0.54 27.02
C TYR A 693 -13.07 -1.88 27.66
N ASN A 694 -13.28 -1.90 28.98
CA ASN A 694 -13.67 -3.13 29.68
C ASN A 694 -15.05 -3.59 29.17
N TYR A 695 -15.10 -4.51 28.22
CA TYR A 695 -16.29 -5.33 27.96
C TYR A 695 -16.41 -6.37 29.07
N GLY A 696 -16.88 -5.93 30.24
CA GLY A 696 -17.17 -6.80 31.37
C GLY A 696 -18.67 -7.05 31.53
N LEU A 697 -19.08 -8.32 31.47
CA LEU A 697 -20.29 -8.88 32.08
C LEU A 697 -21.63 -8.61 31.38
N VAL A 698 -21.86 -9.29 30.25
CA VAL A 698 -23.22 -9.75 29.92
C VAL A 698 -23.55 -10.87 30.91
N ARG A 699 -24.39 -10.57 31.90
CA ARG A 699 -25.02 -11.57 32.77
C ARG A 699 -25.88 -12.49 31.90
N SER A 700 -25.45 -13.74 31.75
CA SER A 700 -26.31 -14.84 31.31
C SER A 700 -27.36 -15.13 32.38
N PRO A 701 -28.66 -15.26 32.06
CA PRO A 701 -29.68 -15.59 33.04
C PRO A 701 -29.87 -17.11 33.07
N PHE A 702 -29.11 -17.88 33.85
CA PHE A 702 -29.58 -19.21 34.27
C PHE A 702 -28.86 -19.76 35.51
N ARG A 703 -29.72 -20.20 36.44
CA ARG A 703 -29.56 -21.20 37.53
C ARG A 703 -29.13 -20.76 38.92
N HIS A 704 -30.18 -20.70 39.76
CA HIS A 704 -30.21 -21.05 41.17
C HIS A 704 -29.79 -22.51 41.45
N THR A 705 -29.58 -22.75 42.75
CA THR A 705 -29.27 -24.01 43.46
C THR A 705 -27.81 -24.44 43.31
N GLY A 706 -27.07 -24.80 44.34
CA GLY A 706 -27.32 -24.99 45.76
C GLY A 706 -26.14 -25.77 46.31
N SER A 707 -25.73 -25.44 47.54
CA SER A 707 -24.63 -26.09 48.27
C SER A 707 -24.81 -27.61 48.36
N ARG A 708 -23.72 -28.38 48.18
CA ARG A 708 -23.31 -29.40 49.16
C ARG A 708 -21.92 -30.00 48.87
N THR A 709 -21.29 -30.32 49.98
CA THR A 709 -19.96 -30.89 50.21
C THR A 709 -19.87 -32.38 49.92
N ASN A 710 -18.61 -32.80 49.74
CA ASN A 710 -17.99 -34.07 50.14
C ASN A 710 -18.07 -35.32 49.23
N SER A 711 -16.84 -35.71 48.85
CA SER A 711 -16.22 -37.03 48.97
C SER A 711 -16.76 -38.21 48.18
N GLY A 712 -15.84 -38.85 47.45
CA GLY A 712 -15.69 -40.30 47.54
C GLY A 712 -16.07 -41.08 46.29
N ASN A 713 -15.02 -41.48 45.58
CA ASN A 713 -14.77 -42.82 45.07
C ASN A 713 -15.81 -43.58 44.21
N LEU A 714 -15.23 -44.10 43.11
CA LEU A 714 -15.43 -45.42 42.51
C LEU A 714 -16.76 -45.70 41.80
N GLY A 715 -16.61 -46.26 40.60
CA GLY A 715 -17.54 -47.29 40.13
C GLY A 715 -18.13 -47.01 38.76
N ASP A 716 -17.49 -47.64 37.78
CA ASP A 716 -18.12 -48.41 36.70
C ASP A 716 -18.86 -47.67 35.57
N ASP A 717 -18.23 -47.76 34.40
CA ASP A 717 -18.75 -48.46 33.22
C ASP A 717 -20.29 -48.48 33.03
N ILE A 718 -20.74 -47.96 31.88
CA ILE A 718 -21.27 -48.76 30.76
C ILE A 718 -21.93 -47.79 29.75
N GLN A 719 -21.41 -47.85 28.52
CA GLN A 719 -22.05 -47.72 27.20
C GLN A 719 -23.37 -46.94 27.08
N PHE A 720 -23.43 -45.94 26.20
CA PHE A 720 -23.63 -46.13 24.74
C PHE A 720 -23.18 -44.89 23.97
#